data_AF-A4ESK2-F1
#
_entry.id   AF-A4ESK2-F1
#
_cell.length_a   1.000
_cell.length_b   1.000
_cell.length_c   1.000
_cell.angle_alpha   90.00
_cell.angle_beta   90.00
_cell.angle_gamma   90.00
#
_symmetry.space_group_name_H-M   'P 1'
#
loop_
_entity.id
_entity.type
_entity.pdbx_description
1 polymer ?
#
loop_
_entity_poly.entity_id
_entity_poly.type
_entity_poly.pdbx_seq_one_letter_code
_entity_poly.pdbx_strand_id
1 'polypeptide(L)'
;MSDKKQEAIEKAQKALNESLEAANEAEEAAKAAEEASAAAAKANELYEAAQVAADEAEKISDEADELVEEAKAALKAAKGDDDDDDDDDDDDDDDDAAIEAAEKLLEEAKEVAKDAKDASKVAEEAEKDAEKAAKDAEKDAEKAEKDAEKAADKAEKAAEKAEKEAEKAAEYGSDDDDQMGGSTSDDYIDAGGGSDTVAGQEGHDIIDAGEGNDVIYGDMGDGFDQGVDASPLSLELGNLQSVSHDGDLGSAGNFAVFSNVATLADGTQISGRLVLVEKSNPDMWVEFGYTEGAEVLLEGDSPGDRATFRLEFFNPETGEPVFLNSTATFNDIDDNSGAGDAEAIIVDGNSFTSYGVSDDTSITTSTDGNSVVATGSEMNDYTDQDGWFSAQFEDRSSIEFTLQTRDGYSGFTLSGSLIDDPVTTPLEQGHDTVMAGDGDDIVYGQGGDDSLMGDEGDDSLDGGGGDDVLEGGTGSDTLIGGAGGDTLSGGDGDDYIEGGLGDDSLTTGLGNDTLIGGEGNDTLRNSEGDDSLVGGAGDDSIIASGGNDTLEGNAGFDTLIGGDDNDILRGGADADLMYGDADSDTFEMTDGFGNDTLEGGEAGVDVDLVDLTAVTSGLTVTYTGDEAGTITDGTDTITFSEIEQLNLTGQSDVVDASADTLGVSIDAGAGDDAITFGGGGDSITGGLGLDQFILTDAGGADTVTDFDIGDDDFDGYFNDQIDVSDLLGGTGAGGSVRTNDVAVSDDGSGNAVLTFPNGEQLVLQGVAPASISTQAQLHSAGIPCFTPEVLLATMRGAVPAGEIQVGDLLQTADNGFQPVIWVGKRTLSPAELARKPHLRPYCVRPGGILSPERPMLLSPQHRLLVNRHSFEQASSLEESFLSAKFLAEVDQNCSQVAHKNQEVTYVHLMTEQHEVVFAEGIATETFWPGPDAIRGLTAADTRELFELFPELAPVYGLAGAQGRAKTRLAYGALARRSLKRRDLSQLPRTPALVSAMPALACTTTQSPRQSA
;
A
#
# COMPACT_ATOMS: atom_id res chain seq x y z
N MET A 1 36.93 -48.60 -17.91
CA MET A 1 36.87 -48.16 -19.32
C MET A 1 38.05 -48.72 -20.14
N SER A 2 38.14 -48.41 -21.44
CA SER A 2 39.36 -48.63 -22.24
C SER A 2 40.10 -47.32 -22.42
N ASP A 3 41.44 -47.35 -22.54
CA ASP A 3 42.33 -46.18 -22.71
C ASP A 3 41.89 -45.19 -23.81
N LYS A 4 40.97 -45.59 -24.71
CA LYS A 4 40.43 -44.77 -25.79
C LYS A 4 39.07 -44.10 -25.51
N LYS A 5 38.25 -44.59 -24.56
CA LYS A 5 37.04 -43.86 -24.13
C LYS A 5 37.49 -42.64 -23.32
N GLN A 6 38.40 -42.86 -22.38
CA GLN A 6 38.99 -41.80 -21.56
C GLN A 6 39.76 -40.75 -22.40
N GLU A 7 40.54 -41.17 -23.41
CA GLU A 7 41.16 -40.21 -24.36
C GLU A 7 40.15 -39.49 -25.29
N ALA A 8 38.86 -39.87 -25.29
CA ALA A 8 37.79 -39.15 -25.98
C ALA A 8 37.08 -38.19 -25.02
N ILE A 9 36.71 -38.65 -23.83
CA ILE A 9 36.15 -37.83 -22.73
C ILE A 9 37.09 -36.65 -22.41
N GLU A 10 38.40 -36.91 -22.18
CA GLU A 10 39.43 -35.86 -21.99
C GLU A 10 39.52 -34.81 -23.13
N LYS A 11 38.97 -35.10 -24.32
CA LYS A 11 38.88 -34.15 -25.45
C LYS A 11 37.52 -33.48 -25.57
N ALA A 12 36.44 -34.17 -25.20
CA ALA A 12 35.08 -33.63 -25.13
C ALA A 12 35.03 -32.56 -24.03
N GLN A 13 35.33 -32.93 -22.78
CA GLN A 13 35.40 -32.00 -21.65
C GLN A 13 36.32 -30.81 -21.94
N LYS A 14 37.56 -31.06 -22.39
CA LYS A 14 38.45 -29.97 -22.79
C LYS A 14 37.85 -29.04 -23.88
N ALA A 15 37.01 -29.56 -24.77
CA ALA A 15 36.30 -28.73 -25.75
C ALA A 15 35.09 -28.02 -25.15
N LEU A 16 34.42 -28.60 -24.15
CA LEU A 16 33.35 -28.02 -23.35
C LEU A 16 33.85 -26.84 -22.49
N ASN A 17 34.92 -27.00 -21.69
CA ASN A 17 35.51 -25.86 -20.96
C ASN A 17 36.02 -24.75 -21.90
N GLU A 18 36.58 -25.10 -23.08
CA GLU A 18 36.95 -24.12 -24.12
C GLU A 18 35.71 -23.46 -24.79
N SER A 19 34.50 -24.02 -24.59
CA SER A 19 33.22 -23.47 -25.03
C SER A 19 32.58 -22.59 -23.96
N LEU A 20 32.56 -23.03 -22.69
CA LEU A 20 32.09 -22.26 -21.54
C LEU A 20 32.93 -20.97 -21.37
N GLU A 21 34.27 -21.05 -21.38
CA GLU A 21 35.16 -19.86 -21.43
C GLU A 21 34.85 -18.91 -22.61
N ALA A 22 34.26 -19.41 -23.70
CA ALA A 22 33.88 -18.61 -24.85
C ALA A 22 32.46 -18.05 -24.78
N ALA A 23 31.54 -18.72 -24.08
CA ALA A 23 30.18 -18.27 -23.80
C ALA A 23 30.21 -17.11 -22.79
N ASN A 24 30.88 -17.26 -21.65
CA ASN A 24 31.00 -16.21 -20.64
C ASN A 24 31.75 -14.98 -21.19
N GLU A 25 32.79 -15.18 -22.04
CA GLU A 25 33.43 -14.08 -22.80
C GLU A 25 32.46 -13.35 -23.76
N ALA A 26 31.40 -14.02 -24.25
CA ALA A 26 30.41 -13.45 -25.15
C ALA A 26 29.29 -12.73 -24.39
N GLU A 27 28.86 -13.27 -23.27
CA GLU A 27 27.90 -12.68 -22.36
C GLU A 27 28.44 -11.39 -21.70
N GLU A 28 29.65 -11.42 -21.11
CA GLU A 28 30.35 -10.22 -20.62
C GLU A 28 30.43 -9.13 -21.70
N ALA A 29 30.69 -9.53 -22.95
CA ALA A 29 30.80 -8.61 -24.07
C ALA A 29 29.44 -8.06 -24.53
N ALA A 30 28.36 -8.84 -24.41
CA ALA A 30 26.99 -8.41 -24.69
C ALA A 30 26.50 -7.40 -23.64
N LYS A 31 26.66 -7.71 -22.35
CA LYS A 31 26.35 -6.82 -21.22
C LYS A 31 27.10 -5.48 -21.34
N ALA A 32 28.40 -5.54 -21.65
CA ALA A 32 29.20 -4.34 -21.92
C ALA A 32 28.78 -3.55 -23.19
N ALA A 33 28.11 -4.20 -24.16
CA ALA A 33 27.56 -3.52 -25.33
C ALA A 33 26.23 -2.81 -25.01
N GLU A 34 25.39 -3.43 -24.20
CA GLU A 34 24.15 -2.85 -23.70
C GLU A 34 24.42 -1.62 -22.81
N GLU A 35 25.30 -1.75 -21.80
CA GLU A 35 25.73 -0.62 -20.95
C GLU A 35 26.25 0.57 -21.79
N ALA A 36 27.05 0.28 -22.83
CA ALA A 36 27.58 1.30 -23.73
C ALA A 36 26.48 1.95 -24.60
N SER A 37 25.48 1.18 -25.02
CA SER A 37 24.30 1.66 -25.75
C SER A 37 23.44 2.58 -24.87
N ALA A 38 23.12 2.17 -23.64
CA ALA A 38 22.39 2.98 -22.67
C ALA A 38 23.15 4.27 -22.31
N ALA A 39 24.47 4.19 -22.14
CA ALA A 39 25.32 5.37 -21.94
C ALA A 39 25.31 6.33 -23.15
N ALA A 40 25.26 5.80 -24.38
CA ALA A 40 25.14 6.61 -25.60
C ALA A 40 23.77 7.29 -25.72
N ALA A 41 22.68 6.59 -25.42
CA ALA A 41 21.33 7.14 -25.40
C ALA A 41 21.24 8.32 -24.41
N LYS A 42 21.67 8.12 -23.16
CA LYS A 42 21.69 9.14 -22.10
C LYS A 42 22.60 10.33 -22.43
N ALA A 43 23.72 10.09 -23.09
CA ALA A 43 24.58 11.17 -23.57
C ALA A 43 23.93 12.00 -24.69
N ASN A 44 23.09 11.37 -25.54
CA ASN A 44 22.33 12.06 -26.57
C ASN A 44 21.16 12.88 -26.00
N GLU A 45 20.43 12.37 -25.01
CA GLU A 45 19.41 13.14 -24.28
C GLU A 45 19.99 14.42 -23.65
N LEU A 46 21.15 14.30 -23.00
CA LEU A 46 21.87 15.45 -22.43
C LEU A 46 22.32 16.46 -23.50
N TYR A 47 22.60 16.00 -24.72
CA TYR A 47 22.92 16.87 -25.86
C TYR A 47 21.68 17.60 -26.40
N GLU A 48 20.55 16.91 -26.58
CA GLU A 48 19.28 17.54 -26.97
C GLU A 48 18.81 18.57 -25.92
N ALA A 49 18.92 18.24 -24.63
CA ALA A 49 18.64 19.17 -23.53
C ALA A 49 19.58 20.40 -23.55
N ALA A 50 20.86 20.21 -23.90
CA ALA A 50 21.83 21.30 -24.02
C ALA A 50 21.56 22.19 -25.25
N GLN A 51 21.09 21.64 -26.37
CA GLN A 51 20.61 22.43 -27.53
C GLN A 51 19.44 23.34 -27.11
N VAL A 52 18.41 22.79 -26.46
CA VAL A 52 17.24 23.55 -25.99
C VAL A 52 17.66 24.68 -25.03
N ALA A 53 18.61 24.41 -24.14
CA ALA A 53 19.16 25.41 -23.22
C ALA A 53 19.97 26.51 -23.95
N ALA A 54 20.69 26.18 -25.03
CA ALA A 54 21.42 27.14 -25.84
C ALA A 54 20.48 28.05 -26.65
N ASP A 55 19.48 27.46 -27.32
CA ASP A 55 18.46 28.19 -28.09
C ASP A 55 17.67 29.18 -27.22
N GLU A 56 17.20 28.74 -26.05
CA GLU A 56 16.44 29.62 -25.13
C GLU A 56 17.35 30.71 -24.52
N ALA A 57 18.63 30.42 -24.28
CA ALA A 57 19.58 31.43 -23.81
C ALA A 57 19.97 32.46 -24.91
N GLU A 58 20.03 32.06 -26.18
CA GLU A 58 20.16 33.00 -27.31
C GLU A 58 18.92 33.90 -27.40
N LYS A 59 17.72 33.32 -27.33
CA LYS A 59 16.44 34.06 -27.32
C LYS A 59 16.35 35.07 -26.17
N ILE A 60 16.74 34.69 -24.95
CA ILE A 60 16.81 35.62 -23.79
C ILE A 60 17.85 36.72 -24.03
N SER A 61 18.99 36.43 -24.70
CA SER A 61 19.95 37.47 -25.07
C SER A 61 19.40 38.46 -26.11
N ASP A 62 18.60 37.99 -27.07
CA ASP A 62 17.97 38.85 -28.08
C ASP A 62 16.85 39.72 -27.48
N GLU A 63 15.99 39.15 -26.63
CA GLU A 63 14.97 39.90 -25.88
C GLU A 63 15.60 40.96 -24.97
N ALA A 64 16.74 40.66 -24.32
CA ALA A 64 17.45 41.62 -23.50
C ALA A 64 18.13 42.74 -24.33
N ASP A 65 18.65 42.45 -25.52
CA ASP A 65 19.14 43.48 -26.46
C ASP A 65 17.97 44.35 -27.00
N GLU A 66 16.74 43.81 -27.15
CA GLU A 66 15.52 44.60 -27.46
C GLU A 66 15.10 45.53 -26.31
N LEU A 67 15.09 45.05 -25.06
CA LEU A 67 14.84 45.90 -23.87
C LEU A 67 15.81 47.08 -23.77
N VAL A 68 17.06 46.91 -24.22
CA VAL A 68 18.04 48.00 -24.29
C VAL A 68 17.67 49.03 -25.37
N GLU A 69 17.09 48.64 -26.50
CA GLU A 69 16.57 49.57 -27.51
C GLU A 69 15.28 50.27 -27.06
N GLU A 70 14.38 49.58 -26.35
CA GLU A 70 13.22 50.20 -25.72
C GLU A 70 13.62 51.25 -24.67
N ALA A 71 14.58 50.92 -23.79
CA ALA A 71 15.10 51.86 -22.80
C ALA A 71 15.80 53.07 -23.45
N LYS A 72 16.50 52.89 -24.58
CA LYS A 72 17.03 54.01 -25.40
C LYS A 72 15.90 54.87 -25.97
N ALA A 73 14.81 54.27 -26.44
CA ALA A 73 13.65 54.98 -26.98
C ALA A 73 12.92 55.77 -25.89
N ALA A 74 12.73 55.18 -24.70
CA ALA A 74 12.17 55.85 -23.52
C ALA A 74 13.03 57.03 -23.07
N LEU A 75 14.36 56.85 -23.00
CA LEU A 75 15.29 57.95 -22.70
C LEU A 75 15.28 59.06 -23.76
N LYS A 76 15.09 58.73 -25.04
CA LYS A 76 14.91 59.74 -26.10
C LYS A 76 13.61 60.51 -25.90
N ALA A 77 12.51 59.83 -25.58
CA ALA A 77 11.21 60.46 -25.35
C ALA A 77 11.23 61.38 -24.12
N ALA A 78 11.86 60.95 -23.02
CA ALA A 78 12.01 61.74 -21.80
C ALA A 78 12.89 63.00 -21.98
N LYS A 79 13.73 63.07 -23.02
CA LYS A 79 14.59 64.22 -23.31
C LYS A 79 13.96 65.28 -24.23
N GLY A 80 12.76 65.02 -24.75
CA GLY A 80 12.08 65.89 -25.71
C GLY A 80 12.74 65.91 -27.10
N ASP A 81 11.97 66.25 -28.13
CA ASP A 81 12.54 66.71 -29.40
C ASP A 81 12.69 68.25 -29.33
N ASP A 82 13.89 68.70 -28.94
CA ASP A 82 14.36 70.11 -28.95
C ASP A 82 14.41 70.68 -30.39
N ASP A 83 13.27 70.90 -31.05
CA ASP A 83 13.22 71.36 -32.45
C ASP A 83 12.09 72.36 -32.80
N ASP A 84 11.30 72.85 -31.83
CA ASP A 84 10.34 73.96 -32.04
C ASP A 84 10.53 75.10 -31.00
N ASP A 85 11.08 76.23 -31.46
CA ASP A 85 11.12 77.52 -30.74
C ASP A 85 9.69 78.03 -30.42
N ASP A 86 9.36 78.30 -29.14
CA ASP A 86 8.81 79.60 -28.68
C ASP A 86 8.40 79.58 -27.19
N ASP A 87 8.97 80.53 -26.43
CA ASP A 87 8.61 81.08 -25.10
C ASP A 87 7.28 80.65 -24.42
N ASP A 88 7.35 80.08 -23.20
CA ASP A 88 6.87 80.72 -21.95
C ASP A 88 7.26 79.88 -20.69
N ASP A 89 7.53 80.54 -19.56
CA ASP A 89 8.07 79.97 -18.30
C ASP A 89 7.08 79.09 -17.48
N ASP A 90 7.66 78.33 -16.51
CA ASP A 90 7.07 77.71 -15.30
C ASP A 90 6.52 76.25 -15.38
N ASP A 91 7.38 75.21 -15.28
CA ASP A 91 7.37 74.15 -14.21
C ASP A 91 8.29 72.91 -14.54
N ASP A 92 9.62 73.09 -14.68
CA ASP A 92 10.55 72.02 -15.15
C ASP A 92 11.11 71.04 -14.07
N ASP A 93 10.52 70.94 -12.88
CA ASP A 93 11.01 70.02 -11.82
C ASP A 93 10.61 68.53 -12.05
N ASP A 94 9.62 68.25 -12.91
CA ASP A 94 9.14 66.87 -13.19
C ASP A 94 9.92 66.16 -14.34
N ASP A 95 10.51 66.90 -15.28
CA ASP A 95 11.22 66.31 -16.44
C ASP A 95 12.63 65.79 -16.08
N ASP A 96 13.38 66.48 -15.21
CA ASP A 96 14.71 66.03 -14.73
C ASP A 96 14.60 64.66 -14.01
N ALA A 97 13.52 64.44 -13.25
CA ALA A 97 13.25 63.17 -12.58
C ALA A 97 12.88 62.04 -13.55
N ALA A 98 12.15 62.35 -14.62
CA ALA A 98 11.84 61.39 -15.69
C ALA A 98 13.09 60.97 -16.47
N ILE A 99 14.00 61.92 -16.73
CA ILE A 99 15.30 61.65 -17.36
C ILE A 99 16.18 60.79 -16.46
N GLU A 100 16.33 61.11 -15.17
CA GLU A 100 17.14 60.30 -14.23
C GLU A 100 16.59 58.86 -14.12
N ALA A 101 15.27 58.69 -14.08
CA ALA A 101 14.64 57.37 -14.09
C ALA A 101 14.91 56.59 -15.40
N ALA A 102 14.83 57.24 -16.56
CA ALA A 102 15.10 56.61 -17.85
C ALA A 102 16.59 56.27 -18.06
N GLU A 103 17.52 57.10 -17.56
CA GLU A 103 18.95 56.79 -17.59
C GLU A 103 19.28 55.59 -16.68
N LYS A 104 18.63 55.49 -15.51
CA LYS A 104 18.76 54.34 -14.62
C LYS A 104 18.24 53.05 -15.26
N LEU A 105 17.04 53.08 -15.85
CA LEU A 105 16.45 51.92 -16.56
C LEU A 105 17.33 51.45 -17.73
N LEU A 106 17.94 52.38 -18.47
CA LEU A 106 18.85 52.04 -19.57
C LEU A 106 20.16 51.41 -19.08
N GLU A 107 20.66 51.77 -17.91
CA GLU A 107 21.86 51.11 -17.34
C GLU A 107 21.52 49.72 -16.77
N GLU A 108 20.35 49.58 -16.12
CA GLU A 108 19.84 48.29 -15.65
C GLU A 108 19.61 47.32 -16.83
N ALA A 109 18.98 47.77 -17.91
CA ALA A 109 18.78 46.97 -19.12
C ALA A 109 20.11 46.52 -19.77
N LYS A 110 21.14 47.38 -19.77
CA LYS A 110 22.47 47.04 -20.32
C LYS A 110 23.19 45.95 -19.52
N GLU A 111 23.10 45.98 -18.20
CA GLU A 111 23.69 44.92 -17.37
C GLU A 111 22.93 43.60 -17.56
N VAL A 112 21.59 43.63 -17.64
CA VAL A 112 20.77 42.45 -17.98
C VAL A 112 21.16 41.86 -19.35
N ALA A 113 21.30 42.69 -20.40
CA ALA A 113 21.72 42.23 -21.72
C ALA A 113 23.16 41.69 -21.74
N LYS A 114 24.06 42.24 -20.92
CA LYS A 114 25.42 41.72 -20.76
C LYS A 114 25.40 40.33 -20.10
N ASP A 115 24.65 40.18 -19.02
CA ASP A 115 24.58 38.93 -18.25
C ASP A 115 23.88 37.83 -19.06
N ALA A 116 22.80 38.14 -19.78
CA ALA A 116 22.15 37.23 -20.73
C ALA A 116 23.10 36.77 -21.85
N LYS A 117 23.87 37.71 -22.43
CA LYS A 117 24.87 37.40 -23.46
C LYS A 117 26.06 36.59 -22.93
N ASP A 118 26.39 36.66 -21.65
CA ASP A 118 27.40 35.80 -21.03
C ASP A 118 26.82 34.41 -20.67
N ALA A 119 25.56 34.32 -20.26
CA ALA A 119 24.84 33.05 -20.08
C ALA A 119 24.69 32.26 -21.39
N SER A 120 24.29 32.92 -22.49
CA SER A 120 24.21 32.32 -23.83
C SER A 120 25.51 31.65 -24.28
N LYS A 121 26.68 32.29 -24.05
CA LYS A 121 27.99 31.67 -24.36
C LYS A 121 28.28 30.43 -23.52
N VAL A 122 27.85 30.40 -22.26
CA VAL A 122 28.06 29.25 -21.38
C VAL A 122 27.19 28.07 -21.84
N ALA A 123 25.96 28.34 -22.28
CA ALA A 123 25.11 27.32 -22.89
C ALA A 123 25.70 26.80 -24.22
N GLU A 124 26.18 27.70 -25.10
CA GLU A 124 26.84 27.35 -26.37
C GLU A 124 28.15 26.55 -26.18
N GLU A 125 28.82 26.66 -25.02
CA GLU A 125 30.01 25.87 -24.68
C GLU A 125 29.60 24.50 -24.09
N ALA A 126 28.57 24.46 -23.24
CA ALA A 126 27.99 23.22 -22.71
C ALA A 126 27.38 22.32 -23.80
N GLU A 127 26.67 22.89 -24.78
CA GLU A 127 26.14 22.19 -25.96
C GLU A 127 27.24 21.45 -26.73
N LYS A 128 28.39 22.09 -26.96
CA LYS A 128 29.53 21.48 -27.68
C LYS A 128 30.22 20.38 -26.89
N ASP A 129 30.32 20.54 -25.57
CA ASP A 129 30.88 19.50 -24.72
C ASP A 129 29.93 18.28 -24.64
N ALA A 130 28.61 18.50 -24.65
CA ALA A 130 27.60 17.45 -24.74
C ALA A 130 27.59 16.77 -26.12
N GLU A 131 27.64 17.53 -27.23
CA GLU A 131 27.75 16.99 -28.61
C GLU A 131 28.97 16.06 -28.74
N LYS A 132 30.08 16.45 -28.11
CA LYS A 132 31.31 15.67 -28.09
C LYS A 132 31.18 14.43 -27.23
N ALA A 133 30.52 14.51 -26.07
CA ALA A 133 30.28 13.36 -25.19
C ALA A 133 29.39 12.31 -25.87
N ALA A 134 28.28 12.73 -26.50
CA ALA A 134 27.38 11.84 -27.24
C ALA A 134 28.11 11.07 -28.35
N LYS A 135 28.95 11.74 -29.15
CA LYS A 135 29.73 11.10 -30.23
C LYS A 135 30.86 10.21 -29.76
N ASP A 136 31.46 10.51 -28.60
CA ASP A 136 32.45 9.61 -28.02
C ASP A 136 31.75 8.34 -27.49
N ALA A 137 30.57 8.47 -26.85
CA ALA A 137 29.78 7.35 -26.36
C ALA A 137 29.18 6.46 -27.47
N GLU A 138 28.54 7.04 -28.49
CA GLU A 138 28.00 6.33 -29.68
C GLU A 138 29.07 5.43 -30.33
N LYS A 139 30.31 5.92 -30.41
CA LYS A 139 31.43 5.19 -31.00
C LYS A 139 32.01 4.11 -30.08
N ASP A 140 31.90 4.28 -28.77
CA ASP A 140 32.29 3.25 -27.81
C ASP A 140 31.21 2.13 -27.76
N ALA A 141 29.93 2.46 -27.97
CA ALA A 141 28.85 1.50 -28.21
C ALA A 141 29.04 0.70 -29.51
N GLU A 142 29.27 1.34 -30.68
CA GLU A 142 29.58 0.64 -31.96
C GLU A 142 30.79 -0.30 -31.83
N LYS A 143 31.75 0.06 -30.96
CA LYS A 143 32.91 -0.79 -30.67
C LYS A 143 32.52 -1.98 -29.80
N ALA A 144 31.70 -1.78 -28.77
CA ALA A 144 31.28 -2.84 -27.86
C ALA A 144 30.37 -3.86 -28.55
N GLU A 145 29.34 -3.42 -29.28
CA GLU A 145 28.47 -4.27 -30.13
C GLU A 145 29.30 -5.17 -31.06
N LYS A 146 30.31 -4.60 -31.72
CA LYS A 146 31.22 -5.34 -32.59
C LYS A 146 32.13 -6.31 -31.84
N ASP A 147 32.47 -6.02 -30.59
CA ASP A 147 33.26 -6.90 -29.75
C ASP A 147 32.41 -8.08 -29.24
N ALA A 148 31.14 -7.85 -28.88
CA ALA A 148 30.12 -8.88 -28.64
C ALA A 148 29.87 -9.79 -29.86
N GLU A 149 29.63 -9.22 -31.06
CA GLU A 149 29.46 -9.97 -32.32
C GLU A 149 30.60 -10.97 -32.53
N LYS A 150 31.85 -10.55 -32.26
CA LYS A 150 33.03 -11.43 -32.42
C LYS A 150 33.21 -12.46 -31.30
N ALA A 151 32.64 -12.22 -30.13
CA ALA A 151 32.67 -13.16 -29.02
C ALA A 151 31.60 -14.25 -29.20
N ALA A 152 30.37 -13.87 -29.59
CA ALA A 152 29.35 -14.83 -30.03
C ALA A 152 29.84 -15.70 -31.22
N ASP A 153 30.46 -15.08 -32.22
CA ASP A 153 31.08 -15.79 -33.37
C ASP A 153 32.27 -16.69 -32.93
N LYS A 154 32.84 -16.51 -31.74
CA LYS A 154 33.84 -17.41 -31.12
C LYS A 154 33.15 -18.56 -30.36
N ALA A 155 32.12 -18.26 -29.58
CA ALA A 155 31.32 -19.22 -28.81
C ALA A 155 30.66 -20.27 -29.71
N GLU A 156 29.95 -19.86 -30.78
CA GLU A 156 29.33 -20.75 -31.78
C GLU A 156 30.32 -21.80 -32.31
N LYS A 157 31.57 -21.38 -32.60
CA LYS A 157 32.62 -22.24 -33.15
C LYS A 157 33.32 -23.11 -32.10
N ALA A 158 33.13 -22.79 -30.82
CA ALA A 158 33.56 -23.61 -29.70
C ALA A 158 32.50 -24.68 -29.39
N ALA A 159 31.22 -24.31 -29.37
CA ALA A 159 30.07 -25.22 -29.24
C ALA A 159 30.03 -26.26 -30.38
N GLU A 160 30.13 -25.83 -31.65
CA GLU A 160 30.27 -26.72 -32.82
C GLU A 160 31.44 -27.73 -32.68
N LYS A 161 32.45 -27.41 -31.86
CA LYS A 161 33.62 -28.26 -31.63
C LYS A 161 33.44 -29.17 -30.41
N ALA A 162 32.75 -28.70 -29.36
CA ALA A 162 32.38 -29.48 -28.19
C ALA A 162 31.44 -30.63 -28.59
N GLU A 163 30.31 -30.31 -29.21
CA GLU A 163 29.32 -31.23 -29.82
C GLU A 163 30.03 -32.37 -30.59
N LYS A 164 30.92 -32.02 -31.53
CA LYS A 164 31.63 -33.00 -32.37
C LYS A 164 32.64 -33.86 -31.62
N GLU A 165 33.12 -33.48 -30.44
CA GLU A 165 33.95 -34.34 -29.58
C GLU A 165 33.09 -35.15 -28.59
N ALA A 166 31.95 -34.61 -28.12
CA ALA A 166 30.93 -35.30 -27.30
C ALA A 166 30.27 -36.48 -28.06
N GLU A 167 29.89 -36.31 -29.34
CA GLU A 167 29.45 -37.39 -30.25
C GLU A 167 30.40 -38.61 -30.28
N LYS A 168 31.68 -38.43 -29.91
CA LYS A 168 32.69 -39.51 -29.90
C LYS A 168 32.90 -40.14 -28.52
N ALA A 169 32.34 -39.57 -27.46
CA ALA A 169 32.43 -39.99 -26.08
C ALA A 169 31.17 -40.73 -25.60
N ALA A 170 30.00 -40.30 -26.10
CA ALA A 170 28.63 -40.73 -25.77
C ALA A 170 28.42 -42.19 -25.33
N GLU A 171 27.63 -42.38 -24.29
CA GLU A 171 26.91 -43.62 -23.97
C GLU A 171 25.54 -43.55 -24.67
N TYR A 172 25.12 -44.63 -25.36
CA TYR A 172 23.86 -44.67 -26.13
C TYR A 172 22.96 -45.79 -25.61
N GLY A 173 21.69 -45.47 -25.30
CA GLY A 173 20.64 -46.42 -24.93
C GLY A 173 19.97 -47.10 -26.13
N SER A 174 18.66 -47.38 -26.04
CA SER A 174 17.99 -48.29 -26.99
C SER A 174 16.57 -47.85 -27.44
N ASP A 175 15.67 -48.81 -27.70
CA ASP A 175 14.24 -48.57 -28.02
C ASP A 175 13.35 -49.29 -26.95
N ASP A 176 13.91 -49.64 -25.78
CA ASP A 176 13.33 -50.43 -24.68
C ASP A 176 13.78 -49.78 -23.35
N ASP A 177 12.90 -49.71 -22.32
CA ASP A 177 13.17 -49.08 -21.00
C ASP A 177 14.59 -49.38 -20.44
N ASP A 178 15.46 -48.37 -20.37
CA ASP A 178 16.86 -48.44 -19.97
C ASP A 178 17.14 -47.68 -18.64
N GLN A 179 18.23 -48.05 -17.95
CA GLN A 179 18.70 -47.33 -16.76
C GLN A 179 20.18 -46.99 -16.97
N MET A 180 20.47 -45.69 -17.06
CA MET A 180 21.77 -45.15 -17.47
C MET A 180 22.30 -44.20 -16.40
N GLY A 181 23.61 -44.25 -16.18
CA GLY A 181 24.31 -43.33 -15.29
C GLY A 181 25.67 -43.00 -15.88
N GLY A 182 26.04 -41.72 -15.83
CA GLY A 182 27.34 -41.24 -16.25
C GLY A 182 28.44 -41.58 -15.23
N SER A 183 29.29 -40.62 -14.95
CA SER A 183 30.46 -40.77 -14.10
C SER A 183 30.81 -39.45 -13.43
N THR A 184 31.85 -39.47 -12.60
CA THR A 184 32.28 -38.31 -11.82
C THR A 184 33.06 -37.27 -12.68
N SER A 185 32.64 -37.07 -13.93
CA SER A 185 33.21 -36.11 -14.89
C SER A 185 32.30 -35.96 -16.10
N ASP A 186 32.15 -34.71 -16.58
CA ASP A 186 31.38 -34.28 -17.77
C ASP A 186 31.20 -35.38 -18.83
N ASP A 187 30.03 -35.98 -18.82
CA ASP A 187 29.54 -37.03 -19.69
C ASP A 187 28.51 -36.47 -20.70
N TYR A 188 28.20 -37.31 -21.68
CA TYR A 188 27.15 -37.04 -22.65
C TYR A 188 26.34 -38.33 -22.78
N ILE A 189 25.05 -38.25 -22.47
CA ILE A 189 24.13 -39.38 -22.35
C ILE A 189 22.99 -39.19 -23.35
N ASP A 190 22.77 -40.20 -24.19
CA ASP A 190 21.67 -40.32 -25.17
C ASP A 190 20.95 -41.62 -24.79
N ALA A 191 19.77 -41.53 -24.16
CA ALA A 191 19.02 -42.71 -23.68
C ALA A 191 18.15 -43.31 -24.81
N GLY A 192 17.56 -42.46 -25.63
CA GLY A 192 17.10 -42.75 -26.97
C GLY A 192 15.59 -42.95 -27.07
N GLY A 193 15.02 -43.87 -26.29
CA GLY A 193 13.57 -44.04 -26.25
C GLY A 193 13.13 -45.30 -25.50
N GLY A 194 12.13 -45.12 -24.64
CA GLY A 194 11.78 -46.06 -23.59
C GLY A 194 10.90 -45.40 -22.54
N SER A 195 11.11 -45.76 -21.29
CA SER A 195 10.67 -44.99 -20.12
C SER A 195 11.81 -45.16 -19.15
N ASP A 196 12.79 -44.29 -19.34
CA ASP A 196 14.17 -44.48 -18.96
C ASP A 196 14.43 -43.83 -17.60
N THR A 197 15.60 -44.13 -17.03
CA THR A 197 16.04 -43.46 -15.80
C THR A 197 17.51 -43.11 -15.96
N VAL A 198 17.80 -41.81 -15.96
CA VAL A 198 19.10 -41.25 -16.35
C VAL A 198 19.66 -40.39 -15.23
N ALA A 199 20.97 -40.42 -15.01
CA ALA A 199 21.67 -39.33 -14.33
C ALA A 199 23.07 -39.09 -14.86
N GLY A 200 23.49 -37.83 -14.88
CA GLY A 200 24.85 -37.41 -15.18
C GLY A 200 25.86 -37.96 -14.18
N GLN A 201 25.56 -37.74 -12.89
CA GLN A 201 26.30 -38.10 -11.66
C GLN A 201 27.06 -36.94 -11.01
N GLU A 202 28.23 -36.53 -11.54
CA GLU A 202 28.98 -35.40 -10.98
C GLU A 202 29.83 -34.78 -12.10
N GLY A 203 29.59 -33.53 -12.45
CA GLY A 203 30.28 -32.87 -13.57
C GLY A 203 29.29 -32.02 -14.35
N HIS A 204 29.72 -31.44 -15.47
CA HIS A 204 28.81 -30.71 -16.35
C HIS A 204 28.31 -31.65 -17.45
N ASP A 205 27.16 -32.25 -17.21
CA ASP A 205 26.60 -33.35 -17.95
C ASP A 205 25.55 -32.86 -18.98
N ILE A 206 25.53 -33.51 -20.14
CA ILE A 206 24.53 -33.25 -21.18
C ILE A 206 23.71 -34.51 -21.39
N ILE A 207 22.41 -34.41 -21.14
CA ILE A 207 21.47 -35.53 -21.14
C ILE A 207 20.39 -35.29 -22.21
N ASP A 208 20.17 -36.30 -23.05
CA ASP A 208 19.15 -36.40 -24.09
C ASP A 208 18.37 -37.69 -23.79
N ALA A 209 17.16 -37.59 -23.24
CA ALA A 209 16.41 -38.76 -22.75
C ALA A 209 15.60 -39.43 -23.89
N GLY A 210 14.74 -38.68 -24.59
CA GLY A 210 14.29 -39.00 -25.95
C GLY A 210 12.78 -39.21 -26.13
N GLU A 211 12.36 -40.41 -26.56
CA GLU A 211 10.92 -40.76 -26.67
C GLU A 211 10.45 -41.58 -25.47
N GLY A 212 9.70 -40.97 -24.55
CA GLY A 212 8.83 -41.62 -23.55
C GLY A 212 8.91 -41.03 -22.15
N ASN A 213 8.08 -41.56 -21.23
CA ASN A 213 8.00 -41.05 -19.84
C ASN A 213 9.27 -41.36 -19.03
N ASP A 214 10.14 -40.38 -18.87
CA ASP A 214 11.49 -40.52 -18.35
C ASP A 214 11.67 -39.89 -16.95
N VAL A 215 12.70 -40.35 -16.23
CA VAL A 215 13.12 -39.75 -14.95
C VAL A 215 14.60 -39.41 -15.02
N ILE A 216 14.90 -38.12 -15.07
CA ILE A 216 16.26 -37.59 -15.19
C ILE A 216 16.67 -36.89 -13.90
N TYR A 217 17.93 -37.09 -13.52
CA TYR A 217 18.63 -36.28 -12.55
C TYR A 217 19.86 -35.70 -13.25
N GLY A 218 20.20 -34.43 -13.04
CA GLY A 218 21.49 -33.88 -13.46
C GLY A 218 22.61 -34.59 -12.70
N ASP A 219 22.86 -34.13 -11.48
CA ASP A 219 23.73 -34.81 -10.51
C ASP A 219 23.16 -36.16 -10.01
N MET A 220 24.00 -36.98 -9.37
CA MET A 220 23.66 -38.05 -8.40
C MET A 220 24.90 -38.85 -7.93
N GLY A 221 24.86 -39.37 -6.70
CA GLY A 221 25.94 -40.20 -6.14
C GLY A 221 25.65 -41.71 -6.03
N ASP A 222 26.26 -42.53 -6.90
CA ASP A 222 26.49 -43.98 -6.70
C ASP A 222 25.23 -44.87 -6.46
N GLY A 223 24.10 -44.62 -7.15
CA GLY A 223 23.13 -45.72 -7.38
C GLY A 223 21.63 -45.45 -7.55
N PHE A 224 21.14 -44.21 -7.61
CA PHE A 224 19.73 -43.86 -7.94
C PHE A 224 18.65 -44.20 -6.87
N ASP A 225 18.97 -44.10 -5.58
CA ASP A 225 17.97 -44.10 -4.49
C ASP A 225 18.20 -42.82 -3.64
N GLN A 226 17.16 -41.99 -3.43
CA GLN A 226 17.25 -40.81 -2.56
C GLN A 226 17.73 -41.18 -1.14
N GLY A 227 18.61 -40.34 -0.60
CA GLY A 227 19.16 -40.44 0.74
C GLY A 227 18.13 -40.20 1.82
N VAL A 228 18.41 -40.73 3.02
CA VAL A 228 17.55 -40.54 4.19
C VAL A 228 18.25 -39.68 5.23
N ASP A 229 17.57 -38.62 5.68
CA ASP A 229 17.98 -37.78 6.80
C ASP A 229 18.54 -38.58 7.98
N ALA A 230 19.78 -38.28 8.33
CA ALA A 230 20.49 -38.92 9.41
C ALA A 230 21.12 -37.91 10.36
N SER A 231 21.28 -38.31 11.62
CA SER A 231 22.07 -37.53 12.59
C SER A 231 23.52 -37.37 12.09
N PRO A 232 24.17 -36.21 12.34
CA PRO A 232 25.56 -35.97 11.96
C PRO A 232 26.52 -37.11 12.32
N LEU A 233 27.53 -37.33 11.47
CA LEU A 233 28.41 -38.49 11.54
C LEU A 233 29.28 -38.47 12.81
N SER A 234 29.18 -39.54 13.58
CA SER A 234 29.92 -39.75 14.82
C SER A 234 30.79 -41.01 14.76
N LEU A 235 32.11 -40.83 14.70
CA LEU A 235 33.06 -41.90 14.93
C LEU A 235 33.61 -41.75 16.35
N GLU A 236 33.52 -42.82 17.15
CA GLU A 236 34.05 -42.83 18.51
C GLU A 236 34.89 -44.09 18.76
N LEU A 237 35.97 -43.97 19.53
CA LEU A 237 36.64 -45.13 20.15
C LEU A 237 35.68 -46.08 20.92
N GLY A 238 34.55 -45.55 21.40
CA GLY A 238 33.48 -46.33 22.06
C GLY A 238 32.61 -47.15 21.11
N ASN A 239 32.53 -46.76 19.83
CA ASN A 239 31.68 -47.36 18.81
C ASN A 239 32.47 -48.17 17.74
N LEU A 240 33.81 -48.08 17.74
CA LEU A 240 34.73 -48.94 16.96
C LEU A 240 34.55 -50.44 17.27
N GLN A 241 34.16 -51.22 16.25
CA GLN A 241 33.93 -52.67 16.34
C GLN A 241 35.16 -53.51 15.95
N SER A 242 35.86 -53.12 14.88
CA SER A 242 37.00 -53.88 14.35
C SER A 242 37.88 -53.07 13.42
N VAL A 243 39.19 -53.38 13.41
CA VAL A 243 40.16 -52.88 12.44
C VAL A 243 40.70 -54.05 11.60
N SER A 244 40.95 -53.81 10.31
CA SER A 244 41.51 -54.82 9.40
C SER A 244 43.01 -55.01 9.57
N HIS A 245 43.69 -54.02 10.16
CA HIS A 245 45.12 -54.00 10.44
C HIS A 245 45.39 -53.30 11.78
N ASP A 246 46.38 -53.81 12.52
CA ASP A 246 46.76 -53.40 13.87
C ASP A 246 48.27 -53.08 13.96
N GLY A 247 48.81 -52.40 12.93
CA GLY A 247 50.24 -52.12 12.81
C GLY A 247 50.58 -50.87 12.00
N ASP A 248 51.78 -50.35 12.28
CA ASP A 248 52.25 -48.98 12.07
C ASP A 248 52.10 -48.40 10.63
N LEU A 249 52.06 -49.23 9.58
CA LEU A 249 52.25 -48.82 8.17
C LEU A 249 51.01 -49.08 7.29
N GLY A 250 49.81 -48.68 7.76
CA GLY A 250 48.52 -48.89 7.08
C GLY A 250 48.57 -48.72 5.55
N SER A 251 47.99 -49.69 4.83
CA SER A 251 48.02 -49.77 3.35
C SER A 251 46.64 -49.58 2.75
N ALA A 252 46.56 -49.11 1.49
CA ALA A 252 45.32 -49.00 0.72
C ALA A 252 44.44 -50.26 0.83
N GLY A 253 43.14 -50.06 1.08
CA GLY A 253 42.16 -51.10 1.38
C GLY A 253 42.21 -51.64 2.81
N ASN A 254 42.99 -51.04 3.72
CA ASN A 254 42.84 -51.28 5.16
C ASN A 254 41.70 -50.41 5.70
N PHE A 255 40.95 -50.92 6.67
CA PHE A 255 39.73 -50.28 7.13
C PHE A 255 39.45 -50.47 8.62
N ALA A 256 38.65 -49.57 9.17
CA ALA A 256 37.99 -49.68 10.47
C ALA A 256 36.47 -49.76 10.28
N VAL A 257 35.78 -50.50 11.15
CA VAL A 257 34.32 -50.58 11.18
C VAL A 257 33.81 -50.03 12.49
N PHE A 258 32.97 -49.00 12.40
CA PHE A 258 32.33 -48.31 13.51
C PHE A 258 30.82 -48.62 13.47
N SER A 259 30.22 -48.95 14.61
CA SER A 259 28.77 -49.19 14.72
C SER A 259 28.05 -47.93 15.15
N ASN A 260 26.84 -47.68 14.63
CA ASN A 260 26.02 -46.53 15.02
C ASN A 260 26.76 -45.19 14.79
N VAL A 261 27.21 -44.99 13.54
CA VAL A 261 27.86 -43.76 13.09
C VAL A 261 26.86 -42.65 12.77
N ALA A 262 25.64 -43.03 12.43
CA ALA A 262 24.49 -42.15 12.21
C ALA A 262 23.20 -42.88 12.63
N THR A 263 22.14 -42.11 12.89
CA THR A 263 20.81 -42.63 13.25
C THR A 263 19.76 -41.94 12.38
N LEU A 264 18.90 -42.72 11.72
CA LEU A 264 17.79 -42.21 10.91
C LEU A 264 16.64 -41.70 11.79
N ALA A 265 15.74 -40.90 11.23
CA ALA A 265 14.56 -40.35 11.91
C ALA A 265 13.65 -41.42 12.59
N ASP A 266 13.60 -42.65 12.06
CA ASP A 266 12.83 -43.76 12.64
C ASP A 266 13.53 -44.47 13.82
N GLY A 267 14.79 -44.12 14.10
CA GLY A 267 15.66 -44.71 15.11
C GLY A 267 16.55 -45.86 14.63
N THR A 268 16.59 -46.13 13.32
CA THR A 268 17.50 -47.13 12.72
C THR A 268 18.96 -46.68 12.82
N GLN A 269 19.82 -47.61 13.25
CA GLN A 269 21.25 -47.36 13.49
C GLN A 269 22.09 -47.76 12.27
N ILE A 270 22.86 -46.83 11.71
CA ILE A 270 23.73 -47.06 10.55
C ILE A 270 25.16 -47.36 11.01
N SER A 271 25.89 -48.21 10.29
CA SER A 271 27.31 -48.49 10.56
C SER A 271 28.20 -47.98 9.44
N GLY A 272 29.38 -47.51 9.81
CA GLY A 272 30.37 -46.96 8.88
C GLY A 272 31.59 -47.85 8.76
N ARG A 273 32.13 -47.99 7.55
CA ARG A 273 33.41 -48.64 7.26
C ARG A 273 34.34 -47.60 6.65
N LEU A 274 35.26 -47.10 7.48
CA LEU A 274 36.28 -46.15 7.07
C LEU A 274 37.45 -46.90 6.41
N VAL A 275 37.62 -46.74 5.11
CA VAL A 275 38.63 -47.41 4.27
C VAL A 275 39.72 -46.40 3.91
N LEU A 276 40.98 -46.74 4.16
CA LEU A 276 42.12 -46.02 3.60
C LEU A 276 42.19 -46.28 2.09
N VAL A 277 41.95 -45.26 1.27
CA VAL A 277 41.98 -45.33 -0.20
C VAL A 277 43.41 -45.23 -0.69
N GLU A 278 44.11 -44.15 -0.36
CA GLU A 278 45.50 -43.94 -0.74
C GLU A 278 46.30 -43.06 0.25
N LYS A 279 47.61 -42.91 -0.02
CA LYS A 279 48.54 -42.07 0.74
C LYS A 279 49.55 -41.42 -0.20
N SER A 280 49.91 -40.16 0.03
CA SER A 280 50.99 -39.44 -0.70
C SER A 280 52.34 -40.14 -0.58
N ASN A 281 52.59 -40.75 0.58
CA ASN A 281 53.86 -41.37 0.96
C ASN A 281 53.61 -42.82 1.43
N PRO A 282 54.26 -43.85 0.85
CA PRO A 282 54.07 -45.23 1.28
C PRO A 282 54.57 -45.51 2.70
N ASP A 283 55.57 -44.77 3.18
CA ASP A 283 56.19 -44.93 4.50
C ASP A 283 55.44 -44.17 5.63
N MET A 284 54.48 -43.31 5.28
CA MET A 284 53.57 -42.60 6.21
C MET A 284 52.77 -43.57 7.09
N TRP A 285 52.63 -43.25 8.38
CA TRP A 285 51.85 -44.08 9.31
C TRP A 285 50.38 -43.69 9.28
N VAL A 286 49.51 -44.70 9.37
CA VAL A 286 48.06 -44.55 9.46
C VAL A 286 47.54 -45.61 10.44
N GLU A 287 47.04 -45.19 11.59
CA GLU A 287 46.46 -46.04 12.62
C GLU A 287 45.01 -45.64 12.90
N PHE A 288 44.12 -46.64 13.00
CA PHE A 288 42.71 -46.44 13.35
C PHE A 288 42.49 -46.70 14.85
N GLY A 289 41.98 -45.71 15.57
CA GLY A 289 41.50 -45.84 16.95
C GLY A 289 42.59 -45.99 18.02
N TYR A 290 43.50 -45.01 18.12
CA TYR A 290 44.58 -45.02 19.11
C TYR A 290 44.12 -44.65 20.53
N THR A 291 44.90 -45.02 21.55
CA THR A 291 44.52 -44.91 22.98
C THR A 291 44.50 -43.51 23.59
N GLU A 292 44.79 -42.45 22.82
CA GLU A 292 44.96 -41.07 23.33
C GLU A 292 43.99 -40.03 22.74
N GLY A 293 42.94 -40.45 22.02
CA GLY A 293 41.72 -39.64 21.85
C GLY A 293 41.32 -39.21 20.43
N ALA A 294 41.91 -39.80 19.38
CA ALA A 294 41.51 -39.56 17.98
C ALA A 294 41.20 -40.88 17.25
N GLU A 295 40.23 -40.83 16.34
CA GLU A 295 39.75 -41.97 15.55
C GLU A 295 40.70 -42.34 14.40
N VAL A 296 41.35 -41.34 13.80
CA VAL A 296 42.41 -41.53 12.80
C VAL A 296 43.67 -40.82 13.27
N LEU A 297 44.78 -41.56 13.36
CA LEU A 297 46.10 -41.03 13.69
C LEU A 297 47.04 -41.21 12.50
N LEU A 298 47.70 -40.13 12.11
CA LEU A 298 48.63 -40.06 10.99
C LEU A 298 50.01 -39.61 11.47
N GLU A 299 51.10 -40.13 10.89
CA GLU A 299 52.46 -39.58 11.06
C GLU A 299 53.10 -39.44 9.67
N GLY A 300 53.28 -38.20 9.22
CA GLY A 300 53.96 -37.86 7.96
C GLY A 300 55.49 -37.78 8.14
N ASP A 301 56.26 -38.09 7.09
CA ASP A 301 57.71 -37.86 7.09
C ASP A 301 58.04 -36.37 6.78
N SER A 302 57.05 -35.60 6.34
CA SER A 302 57.13 -34.18 6.04
C SER A 302 55.75 -33.51 6.11
N PRO A 303 55.67 -32.21 6.43
CA PRO A 303 54.43 -31.46 6.38
C PRO A 303 53.81 -31.51 4.98
N GLY A 304 52.48 -31.67 4.91
CA GLY A 304 51.76 -31.81 3.65
C GLY A 304 51.67 -33.24 3.11
N ASP A 305 52.17 -34.26 3.82
CA ASP A 305 51.81 -35.66 3.53
C ASP A 305 50.29 -35.85 3.74
N ARG A 306 49.65 -36.64 2.88
CA ARG A 306 48.18 -36.79 2.79
C ARG A 306 47.76 -38.26 2.79
N ALA A 307 46.60 -38.56 3.37
CA ALA A 307 45.93 -39.84 3.26
C ALA A 307 44.44 -39.64 2.96
N THR A 308 43.95 -40.32 1.92
CA THR A 308 42.55 -40.27 1.47
C THR A 308 41.77 -41.44 2.03
N PHE A 309 40.58 -41.18 2.55
CA PHE A 309 39.71 -42.16 3.17
C PHE A 309 38.33 -42.11 2.54
N ARG A 310 37.71 -43.29 2.36
CA ARG A 310 36.29 -43.42 2.04
C ARG A 310 35.55 -43.97 3.23
N LEU A 311 34.46 -43.32 3.64
CA LEU A 311 33.58 -43.79 4.70
C LEU A 311 32.32 -44.41 4.09
N GLU A 312 32.26 -45.74 4.05
CA GLU A 312 31.16 -46.50 3.42
C GLU A 312 30.04 -46.78 4.44
N PHE A 313 28.81 -46.34 4.18
CA PHE A 313 27.65 -46.51 5.06
C PHE A 313 26.88 -47.79 4.75
N PHE A 314 26.43 -48.52 5.78
CA PHE A 314 25.65 -49.74 5.59
C PHE A 314 24.78 -50.10 6.80
N ASN A 315 23.69 -50.82 6.53
CA ASN A 315 22.81 -51.36 7.55
C ASN A 315 23.52 -52.52 8.30
N PRO A 316 23.68 -52.47 9.64
CA PRO A 316 24.39 -53.50 10.39
C PRO A 316 23.69 -54.87 10.45
N GLU A 317 22.38 -54.94 10.18
CA GLU A 317 21.63 -56.20 10.18
C GLU A 317 21.65 -56.90 8.81
N THR A 318 21.51 -56.14 7.72
CA THR A 318 21.46 -56.71 6.35
C THR A 318 22.83 -56.72 5.66
N GLY A 319 23.68 -55.71 5.94
CA GLY A 319 24.95 -55.49 5.26
C GLY A 319 24.82 -54.77 3.91
N GLU A 320 23.62 -54.30 3.56
CA GLU A 320 23.36 -53.49 2.36
C GLU A 320 23.81 -52.04 2.59
N PRO A 321 24.27 -51.32 1.54
CA PRO A 321 24.53 -49.88 1.60
C PRO A 321 23.29 -49.10 2.06
N VAL A 322 23.50 -47.89 2.57
CA VAL A 322 22.42 -46.96 2.91
C VAL A 322 22.85 -45.56 2.49
N PHE A 323 22.05 -44.91 1.66
CA PHE A 323 22.21 -43.52 1.22
C PHE A 323 21.74 -42.58 2.34
N LEU A 324 22.52 -41.53 2.63
CA LEU A 324 22.29 -40.65 3.78
C LEU A 324 22.45 -39.18 3.40
N ASN A 325 21.58 -38.34 3.98
CA ASN A 325 21.72 -36.89 3.99
C ASN A 325 22.19 -36.50 5.39
N SER A 326 23.41 -35.97 5.51
CA SER A 326 24.09 -35.84 6.80
C SER A 326 25.29 -34.88 6.76
N THR A 327 25.69 -34.39 7.94
CA THR A 327 26.90 -33.58 8.13
C THR A 327 28.07 -34.42 8.66
N ALA A 328 29.27 -34.19 8.14
CA ALA A 328 30.54 -34.68 8.67
C ALA A 328 31.32 -33.52 9.33
N THR A 329 31.41 -33.51 10.67
CA THR A 329 32.14 -32.46 11.41
C THR A 329 33.50 -32.96 11.90
N PHE A 330 34.56 -32.41 11.31
CA PHE A 330 35.95 -32.66 11.63
C PHE A 330 36.44 -31.63 12.66
N ASN A 331 37.12 -32.10 13.71
CA ASN A 331 37.59 -31.26 14.82
C ASN A 331 39.11 -31.39 15.02
N ASP A 332 39.71 -30.41 15.71
CA ASP A 332 41.13 -30.36 16.15
C ASP A 332 42.13 -30.16 14.98
N ILE A 333 41.85 -29.23 14.07
CA ILE A 333 42.70 -28.91 12.91
C ILE A 333 43.76 -27.84 13.29
N ASP A 334 45.01 -28.22 13.58
CA ASP A 334 46.04 -27.31 14.15
C ASP A 334 47.10 -26.72 13.17
N ASP A 335 47.73 -25.58 13.54
CA ASP A 335 49.07 -25.14 13.05
C ASP A 335 50.04 -24.98 14.23
N ASN A 336 50.89 -25.98 14.43
CA ASN A 336 51.81 -26.04 15.56
C ASN A 336 53.18 -25.36 15.31
N SER A 337 53.44 -24.74 14.15
CA SER A 337 54.74 -24.08 13.91
C SER A 337 54.74 -22.74 13.15
N GLY A 338 53.59 -22.30 12.63
CA GLY A 338 53.39 -20.96 12.05
C GLY A 338 54.14 -20.75 10.74
N ALA A 339 54.36 -21.82 9.97
CA ALA A 339 55.25 -21.83 8.81
C ALA A 339 54.79 -22.75 7.66
N GLY A 340 53.47 -22.95 7.51
CA GLY A 340 52.91 -23.83 6.47
C GLY A 340 53.06 -25.32 6.83
N ASP A 341 52.86 -25.62 8.10
CA ASP A 341 53.09 -26.91 8.75
C ASP A 341 51.88 -27.17 9.66
N ALA A 342 50.75 -27.37 8.98
CA ALA A 342 49.42 -27.37 9.54
C ALA A 342 48.64 -28.59 9.05
N GLU A 343 47.74 -29.04 9.90
CA GLU A 343 46.73 -30.02 9.56
C GLU A 343 45.70 -29.40 8.62
N ALA A 344 45.17 -30.21 7.71
CA ALA A 344 44.09 -29.78 6.84
C ALA A 344 43.12 -30.93 6.53
N ILE A 345 41.85 -30.58 6.43
CA ILE A 345 40.82 -31.40 5.80
C ILE A 345 40.69 -30.95 4.35
N ILE A 346 40.53 -31.90 3.45
CA ILE A 346 40.29 -31.65 2.04
C ILE A 346 39.08 -32.48 1.64
N VAL A 347 38.06 -31.79 1.17
CA VAL A 347 36.82 -32.34 0.65
C VAL A 347 36.63 -31.87 -0.78
N ASP A 348 35.96 -32.68 -1.60
CA ASP A 348 35.59 -32.39 -2.98
C ASP A 348 34.07 -32.22 -3.09
N GLY A 349 33.62 -31.47 -4.11
CA GLY A 349 32.19 -31.32 -4.44
C GLY A 349 31.54 -32.68 -4.78
N ASN A 350 32.33 -33.58 -5.33
CA ASN A 350 31.99 -34.99 -5.58
C ASN A 350 31.41 -35.69 -4.32
N SER A 351 32.05 -35.50 -3.16
CA SER A 351 31.60 -36.14 -1.91
C SER A 351 30.73 -35.26 -1.00
N PHE A 352 30.60 -33.96 -1.27
CA PHE A 352 29.98 -32.98 -0.36
C PHE A 352 29.33 -31.80 -1.10
N THR A 353 28.15 -31.38 -0.65
CA THR A 353 27.34 -30.31 -1.26
C THR A 353 27.65 -28.92 -0.69
N SER A 354 28.08 -28.84 0.57
CA SER A 354 28.49 -27.57 1.19
C SER A 354 29.47 -27.77 2.33
N TYR A 355 30.14 -26.69 2.75
CA TYR A 355 30.97 -26.67 3.94
C TYR A 355 30.66 -25.50 4.86
N GLY A 356 31.11 -25.57 6.10
CA GLY A 356 30.93 -24.52 7.10
C GLY A 356 32.03 -24.48 8.15
N VAL A 357 32.28 -23.28 8.66
CA VAL A 357 33.23 -22.97 9.74
C VAL A 357 32.59 -21.95 10.71
N SER A 358 33.10 -21.86 11.94
CA SER A 358 32.64 -20.85 12.91
C SER A 358 32.90 -19.42 12.44
N ASP A 359 32.03 -18.48 12.79
CA ASP A 359 32.17 -17.04 12.56
C ASP A 359 33.49 -16.46 13.16
N ASP A 360 34.01 -17.09 14.22
CA ASP A 360 35.29 -16.77 14.88
C ASP A 360 36.42 -17.79 14.61
N THR A 361 36.30 -18.58 13.53
CA THR A 361 37.20 -19.69 13.23
C THR A 361 38.69 -19.33 13.12
N SER A 362 39.52 -20.28 13.54
CA SER A 362 40.96 -20.32 13.35
C SER A 362 41.36 -21.25 12.18
N ILE A 363 40.42 -21.59 11.30
CA ILE A 363 40.66 -22.28 10.03
C ILE A 363 40.72 -21.27 8.89
N THR A 364 41.68 -21.46 7.99
CA THR A 364 41.66 -20.82 6.67
C THR A 364 41.17 -21.82 5.64
N THR A 365 40.04 -21.54 5.00
CA THR A 365 39.54 -22.31 3.85
C THR A 365 40.05 -21.72 2.54
N SER A 366 40.27 -22.58 1.54
CA SER A 366 40.56 -22.17 0.17
C SER A 366 40.04 -23.20 -0.82
N THR A 367 39.30 -22.74 -1.82
CA THR A 367 38.75 -23.54 -2.92
C THR A 367 39.75 -23.60 -4.10
N ASP A 368 39.92 -24.75 -4.75
CA ASP A 368 40.73 -24.91 -5.98
C ASP A 368 39.97 -25.53 -7.17
N GLY A 369 38.75 -25.02 -7.42
CA GLY A 369 37.76 -25.62 -8.30
C GLY A 369 36.83 -26.50 -7.47
N ASN A 370 36.65 -27.75 -7.86
CA ASN A 370 35.76 -28.71 -7.17
C ASN A 370 36.25 -29.24 -5.82
N SER A 371 37.08 -28.50 -5.07
CA SER A 371 37.63 -28.96 -3.79
C SER A 371 37.94 -27.82 -2.83
N VAL A 372 37.68 -28.06 -1.54
CA VAL A 372 37.97 -27.13 -0.44
C VAL A 372 39.00 -27.70 0.49
N VAL A 373 40.04 -26.90 0.72
CA VAL A 373 41.14 -27.16 1.65
C VAL A 373 40.93 -26.31 2.90
N ALA A 374 40.48 -26.94 3.99
CA ALA A 374 40.32 -26.33 5.30
C ALA A 374 41.58 -26.57 6.14
N THR A 375 42.42 -25.53 6.30
CA THR A 375 43.73 -25.62 6.97
C THR A 375 43.72 -24.90 8.31
N GLY A 376 44.27 -25.51 9.36
CA GLY A 376 44.43 -24.86 10.67
C GLY A 376 45.37 -23.65 10.61
N SER A 377 45.12 -22.62 11.42
CA SER A 377 45.93 -21.38 11.43
C SER A 377 46.42 -20.94 12.81
N GLU A 378 46.17 -21.73 13.88
CA GLU A 378 46.65 -21.44 15.22
C GLU A 378 47.17 -22.62 16.06
N MET A 379 47.75 -22.31 17.23
CA MET A 379 48.36 -23.27 18.16
C MET A 379 47.42 -23.69 19.32
N ASN A 380 46.64 -24.74 19.10
CA ASN A 380 46.04 -25.68 20.08
C ASN A 380 45.55 -25.13 21.45
N ASP A 381 44.23 -25.10 21.62
CA ASP A 381 43.53 -25.48 22.87
C ASP A 381 42.33 -26.38 22.52
N TYR A 382 42.49 -27.70 22.52
CA TYR A 382 41.47 -28.77 22.27
C TYR A 382 40.08 -28.66 22.96
N THR A 383 39.75 -27.55 23.61
CA THR A 383 38.45 -27.21 24.19
C THR A 383 37.71 -26.06 23.50
N ASP A 384 38.28 -25.43 22.48
CA ASP A 384 37.60 -24.45 21.61
C ASP A 384 36.89 -25.09 20.39
N GLN A 385 36.09 -24.28 19.70
CA GLN A 385 35.27 -24.67 18.54
C GLN A 385 35.66 -23.93 17.26
N ASP A 386 36.58 -22.97 17.36
CA ASP A 386 37.14 -22.21 16.25
C ASP A 386 38.02 -23.08 15.33
N GLY A 387 38.54 -24.21 15.81
CA GLY A 387 39.22 -25.26 15.02
C GLY A 387 38.33 -26.38 14.43
N TRP A 388 37.04 -26.14 14.18
CA TRP A 388 36.10 -27.14 13.64
C TRP A 388 35.67 -26.84 12.20
N PHE A 389 35.60 -27.87 11.35
CA PHE A 389 35.15 -27.82 9.95
C PHE A 389 34.01 -28.82 9.73
N SER A 390 32.85 -28.35 9.28
CA SER A 390 31.74 -29.22 8.89
C SER A 390 31.59 -29.25 7.37
N ALA A 391 31.31 -30.42 6.79
CA ALA A 391 30.88 -30.55 5.42
C ALA A 391 29.57 -31.36 5.35
N GLN A 392 28.61 -30.91 4.55
CA GLN A 392 27.32 -31.58 4.31
C GLN A 392 27.42 -32.41 3.04
N PHE A 393 26.67 -33.50 2.97
CA PHE A 393 26.59 -34.36 1.80
C PHE A 393 25.21 -35.00 1.72
N GLU A 394 24.77 -35.26 0.50
CA GLU A 394 23.43 -35.73 0.19
C GLU A 394 23.50 -36.89 -0.81
N ASP A 395 22.56 -37.82 -0.65
CA ASP A 395 22.37 -39.03 -1.47
C ASP A 395 23.62 -39.91 -1.61
N ARG A 396 24.60 -39.79 -0.70
CA ARG A 396 25.82 -40.60 -0.73
C ARG A 396 25.71 -41.88 0.12
N SER A 397 25.96 -43.04 -0.49
CA SER A 397 26.22 -44.29 0.26
C SER A 397 27.66 -44.39 0.79
N SER A 398 28.54 -43.51 0.33
CA SER A 398 29.87 -43.28 0.90
C SER A 398 30.43 -41.91 0.54
N ILE A 399 31.19 -41.30 1.44
CA ILE A 399 31.94 -40.05 1.19
C ILE A 399 33.45 -40.32 1.12
N GLU A 400 34.18 -39.64 0.22
CA GLU A 400 35.65 -39.60 0.25
C GLU A 400 36.15 -38.27 0.84
N PHE A 401 37.20 -38.30 1.66
CA PHE A 401 37.84 -37.12 2.19
C PHE A 401 39.34 -37.35 2.39
N THR A 402 40.14 -36.30 2.26
CA THR A 402 41.59 -36.37 2.39
C THR A 402 42.09 -35.60 3.62
N LEU A 403 42.88 -36.27 4.45
CA LEU A 403 43.49 -35.73 5.66
C LEU A 403 44.97 -35.40 5.40
N GLN A 404 45.39 -34.19 5.74
CA GLN A 404 46.77 -33.70 5.59
C GLN A 404 47.48 -33.57 6.93
N THR A 405 48.73 -34.02 7.02
CA THR A 405 49.55 -34.00 8.24
C THR A 405 50.53 -32.83 8.33
N ARG A 406 50.86 -32.45 9.57
CA ARG A 406 52.05 -31.64 9.91
C ARG A 406 53.27 -32.51 10.26
N ASP A 407 54.40 -31.91 10.66
CA ASP A 407 55.58 -32.63 11.18
C ASP A 407 55.23 -33.37 12.49
N GLY A 408 55.23 -34.71 12.45
CA GLY A 408 54.88 -35.59 13.58
C GLY A 408 53.45 -36.12 13.54
N TYR A 409 52.85 -36.35 14.72
CA TYR A 409 51.51 -36.95 14.83
C TYR A 409 50.40 -35.93 14.61
N SER A 410 49.48 -36.26 13.70
CA SER A 410 48.22 -35.56 13.45
C SER A 410 47.03 -36.48 13.75
N GLY A 411 46.06 -35.98 14.51
CA GLY A 411 44.90 -36.76 14.96
C GLY A 411 43.61 -36.12 14.48
N PHE A 412 42.71 -36.92 13.92
CA PHE A 412 41.44 -36.45 13.37
C PHE A 412 40.26 -37.17 14.00
N THR A 413 39.21 -36.40 14.30
CA THR A 413 38.00 -36.81 15.02
C THR A 413 36.77 -36.40 14.22
N LEU A 414 35.76 -37.28 14.13
CA LEU A 414 34.44 -37.01 13.54
C LEU A 414 33.38 -36.96 14.66
N SER A 415 33.03 -35.75 15.08
CA SER A 415 32.49 -35.49 16.42
C SER A 415 30.97 -35.71 16.60
N GLY A 416 30.21 -35.89 15.52
CA GLY A 416 28.75 -35.97 15.55
C GLY A 416 28.06 -34.70 16.10
N SER A 417 28.78 -33.60 16.22
CA SER A 417 28.30 -32.31 16.72
C SER A 417 28.28 -31.30 15.57
N LEU A 418 27.27 -30.43 15.53
CA LEU A 418 27.27 -29.30 14.60
C LEU A 418 28.08 -28.13 15.19
N ILE A 419 28.48 -27.21 14.32
CA ILE A 419 29.04 -25.91 14.68
C ILE A 419 27.86 -24.99 15.08
N ASP A 420 28.02 -24.16 16.11
CA ASP A 420 27.05 -23.10 16.44
C ASP A 420 27.28 -21.92 15.47
N ASP A 421 26.20 -21.41 14.85
CA ASP A 421 26.21 -20.30 13.87
C ASP A 421 27.30 -20.42 12.76
N PRO A 422 27.29 -21.51 11.94
CA PRO A 422 28.30 -21.69 10.89
C PRO A 422 28.11 -20.73 9.72
N VAL A 423 29.22 -20.17 9.22
CA VAL A 423 29.25 -19.57 7.87
C VAL A 423 29.29 -20.72 6.87
N THR A 424 28.14 -21.07 6.31
CA THR A 424 28.03 -22.07 5.25
C THR A 424 28.43 -21.48 3.90
N THR A 425 29.10 -22.26 3.08
CA THR A 425 29.47 -21.92 1.70
C THR A 425 29.17 -23.16 0.84
N PRO A 426 28.34 -23.02 -0.22
CA PRO A 426 28.14 -24.09 -1.19
C PRO A 426 29.45 -24.58 -1.81
N LEU A 427 29.44 -25.82 -2.27
CA LEU A 427 30.41 -26.32 -3.23
C LEU A 427 29.71 -26.33 -4.59
N GLU A 428 30.35 -25.81 -5.63
CA GLU A 428 29.80 -25.85 -6.99
C GLU A 428 29.56 -27.32 -7.37
N GLN A 429 28.32 -27.59 -7.77
CA GLN A 429 27.83 -28.87 -8.27
C GLN A 429 27.74 -28.80 -9.81
N GLY A 430 27.12 -29.79 -10.47
CA GLY A 430 27.14 -29.91 -11.91
C GLY A 430 26.19 -28.97 -12.64
N HIS A 431 26.70 -27.90 -13.27
CA HIS A 431 25.92 -27.18 -14.30
C HIS A 431 25.56 -28.11 -15.47
N ASP A 432 24.32 -28.56 -15.52
CA ASP A 432 23.85 -29.59 -16.43
C ASP A 432 22.96 -29.05 -17.54
N THR A 433 22.80 -29.84 -18.61
CA THR A 433 21.89 -29.53 -19.71
C THR A 433 21.06 -30.76 -20.04
N VAL A 434 19.78 -30.73 -19.70
CA VAL A 434 18.84 -31.83 -19.87
C VAL A 434 17.81 -31.48 -20.94
N MET A 435 17.64 -32.39 -21.90
CA MET A 435 16.50 -32.46 -22.82
C MET A 435 15.73 -33.74 -22.47
N ALA A 436 14.50 -33.61 -22.00
CA ALA A 436 13.65 -34.73 -21.63
C ALA A 436 13.04 -35.38 -22.89
N GLY A 437 12.10 -34.71 -23.58
CA GLY A 437 11.73 -35.01 -24.97
C GLY A 437 10.22 -35.22 -25.20
N ASP A 438 9.86 -36.32 -25.87
CA ASP A 438 8.45 -36.69 -26.13
C ASP A 438 7.92 -37.53 -24.93
N GLY A 439 7.39 -36.92 -23.86
CA GLY A 439 7.24 -37.56 -22.54
C GLY A 439 5.98 -37.23 -21.72
N ASP A 440 5.97 -37.67 -20.46
CA ASP A 440 5.39 -36.92 -19.34
C ASP A 440 6.43 -37.18 -18.24
N ASP A 441 7.37 -36.26 -18.08
CA ASP A 441 8.72 -36.52 -17.57
C ASP A 441 8.97 -35.88 -16.21
N ILE A 442 10.03 -36.34 -15.54
CA ILE A 442 10.45 -35.80 -14.24
C ILE A 442 11.94 -35.51 -14.29
N VAL A 443 12.31 -34.25 -14.15
CA VAL A 443 13.71 -33.77 -14.19
C VAL A 443 14.07 -33.06 -12.89
N TYR A 444 15.21 -33.43 -12.33
CA TYR A 444 15.82 -32.75 -11.19
C TYR A 444 17.23 -32.29 -11.56
N GLY A 445 17.49 -30.98 -11.66
CA GLY A 445 18.83 -30.44 -11.82
C GLY A 445 19.70 -30.77 -10.60
N GLN A 446 19.23 -30.27 -9.45
CA GLN A 446 19.72 -30.34 -8.05
C GLN A 446 20.61 -29.19 -7.62
N GLY A 447 21.65 -28.82 -8.38
CA GLY A 447 22.41 -27.64 -7.98
C GLY A 447 23.63 -27.30 -8.81
N GLY A 448 23.94 -26.00 -8.81
CA GLY A 448 24.66 -25.38 -9.91
C GLY A 448 23.66 -24.90 -10.96
N ASP A 449 24.01 -23.82 -11.66
CA ASP A 449 23.21 -23.19 -12.71
C ASP A 449 22.87 -24.19 -13.84
N ASP A 450 21.64 -24.70 -13.87
CA ASP A 450 21.18 -25.79 -14.73
C ASP A 450 20.34 -25.30 -15.93
N SER A 451 20.24 -26.13 -16.98
CA SER A 451 19.36 -25.87 -18.13
C SER A 451 18.49 -27.10 -18.45
N LEU A 452 17.20 -27.02 -18.16
CA LEU A 452 16.25 -28.13 -18.23
C LEU A 452 15.15 -27.85 -19.27
N MET A 453 14.91 -28.77 -20.20
CA MET A 453 13.89 -28.67 -21.26
C MET A 453 12.97 -29.91 -21.22
N GLY A 454 11.66 -29.70 -21.10
CA GLY A 454 10.63 -30.75 -21.13
C GLY A 454 10.32 -31.27 -22.54
N ASP A 455 10.02 -30.35 -23.47
CA ASP A 455 9.57 -30.54 -24.88
C ASP A 455 8.06 -30.86 -25.08
N GLU A 456 7.63 -32.12 -25.28
CA GLU A 456 6.22 -32.50 -25.58
C GLU A 456 5.64 -33.46 -24.50
N GLY A 457 4.93 -32.97 -23.48
CA GLY A 457 4.34 -33.80 -22.43
C GLY A 457 3.78 -33.03 -21.24
N ASP A 458 3.14 -33.69 -20.26
CA ASP A 458 2.78 -33.07 -18.96
C ASP A 458 3.98 -33.19 -17.98
N ASP A 459 4.94 -32.25 -18.01
CA ASP A 459 6.28 -32.41 -17.40
C ASP A 459 6.45 -31.83 -15.98
N SER A 460 7.46 -32.30 -15.26
CA SER A 460 7.83 -31.84 -13.90
C SER A 460 9.33 -31.54 -13.82
N LEU A 461 9.71 -30.26 -13.83
CA LEU A 461 11.09 -29.77 -13.79
C LEU A 461 11.38 -29.09 -12.43
N ASP A 462 12.50 -29.43 -11.81
CA ASP A 462 12.95 -28.92 -10.51
C ASP A 462 14.45 -28.55 -10.65
N GLY A 463 14.77 -27.25 -10.72
CA GLY A 463 16.15 -26.76 -10.89
C GLY A 463 16.98 -27.05 -9.65
N GLY A 464 16.58 -26.49 -8.52
CA GLY A 464 17.02 -26.84 -7.18
C GLY A 464 17.82 -25.74 -6.48
N GLY A 465 18.94 -25.31 -7.07
CA GLY A 465 19.80 -24.33 -6.42
C GLY A 465 21.06 -23.97 -7.21
N GLY A 466 20.98 -22.82 -7.87
CA GLY A 466 21.82 -22.33 -8.96
C GLY A 466 21.00 -21.24 -9.66
N ASP A 467 21.60 -20.45 -10.56
CA ASP A 467 20.81 -19.52 -11.38
C ASP A 467 20.26 -20.30 -12.61
N ASP A 468 19.08 -20.92 -12.47
CA ASP A 468 18.61 -22.01 -13.36
C ASP A 468 17.77 -21.53 -14.57
N VAL A 469 17.70 -22.34 -15.63
CA VAL A 469 16.88 -22.08 -16.84
C VAL A 469 15.98 -23.27 -17.17
N LEU A 470 14.67 -23.13 -16.98
CA LEU A 470 13.66 -24.18 -17.19
C LEU A 470 12.70 -23.80 -18.33
N GLU A 471 12.50 -24.70 -19.30
CA GLU A 471 11.49 -24.60 -20.37
C GLU A 471 10.61 -25.86 -20.37
N GLY A 472 9.31 -25.74 -20.08
CA GLY A 472 8.35 -26.86 -20.08
C GLY A 472 8.11 -27.36 -21.51
N GLY A 473 7.37 -26.59 -22.31
CA GLY A 473 7.25 -26.76 -23.75
C GLY A 473 5.80 -26.76 -24.23
N THR A 474 5.20 -27.94 -24.36
CA THR A 474 3.75 -28.06 -24.62
C THR A 474 3.14 -29.17 -23.77
N GLY A 475 2.23 -28.81 -22.87
CA GLY A 475 1.93 -29.68 -21.75
C GLY A 475 0.90 -29.15 -20.77
N SER A 476 1.11 -29.47 -19.51
CA SER A 476 0.46 -28.85 -18.35
C SER A 476 1.46 -29.01 -17.23
N ASP A 477 2.46 -28.15 -17.29
CA ASP A 477 3.79 -28.43 -16.74
C ASP A 477 3.93 -27.92 -15.31
N THR A 478 4.90 -28.45 -14.58
CA THR A 478 5.24 -28.01 -13.22
C THR A 478 6.71 -27.66 -13.18
N LEU A 479 7.03 -26.38 -13.13
CA LEU A 479 8.39 -25.87 -13.05
C LEU A 479 8.65 -25.27 -11.66
N ILE A 480 9.76 -25.65 -11.05
CA ILE A 480 10.25 -25.11 -9.77
C ILE A 480 11.70 -24.67 -9.99
N GLY A 481 12.00 -23.39 -9.78
CA GLY A 481 13.36 -22.85 -9.90
C GLY A 481 14.20 -23.30 -8.71
N GLY A 482 13.93 -22.73 -7.54
CA GLY A 482 14.41 -23.20 -6.25
C GLY A 482 15.15 -22.12 -5.49
N ALA A 483 16.44 -21.94 -5.79
CA ALA A 483 17.32 -21.04 -5.05
C ALA A 483 18.47 -20.47 -5.89
N GLY A 484 18.13 -19.47 -6.69
CA GLY A 484 19.02 -18.58 -7.44
C GLY A 484 18.17 -17.53 -8.14
N GLY A 485 18.75 -16.77 -9.08
CA GLY A 485 17.97 -15.89 -9.96
C GLY A 485 17.54 -16.63 -11.21
N ASP A 486 16.37 -17.28 -11.16
CA ASP A 486 15.97 -18.31 -12.12
C ASP A 486 15.20 -17.73 -13.32
N THR A 487 15.26 -18.41 -14.47
CA THR A 487 14.49 -18.07 -15.68
C THR A 487 13.60 -19.23 -16.11
N LEU A 488 12.29 -19.09 -15.91
CA LEU A 488 11.31 -20.15 -16.12
C LEU A 488 10.34 -19.80 -17.26
N SER A 489 10.06 -20.77 -18.12
CA SER A 489 9.07 -20.65 -19.21
C SER A 489 8.21 -21.91 -19.27
N GLY A 490 6.93 -21.82 -18.94
CA GLY A 490 5.98 -22.94 -18.99
C GLY A 490 5.80 -23.45 -20.42
N GLY A 491 4.93 -22.80 -21.19
CA GLY A 491 4.78 -23.09 -22.61
C GLY A 491 3.32 -23.03 -23.04
N ASP A 492 2.92 -23.83 -24.03
CA ASP A 492 1.50 -23.98 -24.40
C ASP A 492 0.85 -25.07 -23.53
N GLY A 493 0.17 -24.69 -22.44
CA GLY A 493 -0.42 -25.62 -21.46
C GLY A 493 -1.20 -24.93 -20.34
N ASP A 494 -1.85 -25.68 -19.44
CA ASP A 494 -2.33 -25.11 -18.16
C ASP A 494 -1.20 -25.31 -17.12
N ASP A 495 -0.28 -24.34 -16.97
CA ASP A 495 1.03 -24.54 -16.30
C ASP A 495 1.08 -24.07 -14.82
N TYR A 496 2.01 -24.63 -14.04
CA TYR A 496 2.38 -24.18 -12.69
C TYR A 496 3.87 -23.85 -12.64
N ILE A 497 4.21 -22.63 -12.21
CA ILE A 497 5.58 -22.12 -12.13
C ILE A 497 5.81 -21.48 -10.76
N GLU A 498 6.85 -21.90 -10.06
CA GLU A 498 7.31 -21.35 -8.77
C GLU A 498 8.80 -20.98 -8.90
N GLY A 499 9.16 -19.70 -8.75
CA GLY A 499 10.55 -19.21 -8.80
C GLY A 499 11.33 -19.70 -7.59
N GLY A 500 11.17 -19.04 -6.45
CA GLY A 500 11.64 -19.54 -5.15
C GLY A 500 12.37 -18.49 -4.32
N LEU A 501 13.71 -18.50 -4.38
CA LEU A 501 14.59 -17.64 -3.59
C LEU A 501 15.65 -16.94 -4.47
N GLY A 502 15.30 -15.78 -5.01
CA GLY A 502 16.21 -14.91 -5.78
C GLY A 502 15.42 -13.90 -6.60
N ASP A 503 16.06 -13.17 -7.51
CA ASP A 503 15.35 -12.23 -8.38
C ASP A 503 14.95 -12.98 -9.68
N ASP A 504 13.73 -13.52 -9.74
CA ASP A 504 13.32 -14.51 -10.74
C ASP A 504 12.60 -13.92 -11.97
N SER A 505 12.61 -14.64 -13.10
CA SER A 505 11.93 -14.26 -14.35
C SER A 505 11.03 -15.39 -14.87
N LEU A 506 9.72 -15.27 -14.67
CA LEU A 506 8.73 -16.29 -15.00
C LEU A 506 7.89 -15.90 -16.23
N THR A 507 7.70 -16.84 -17.15
CA THR A 507 6.92 -16.65 -18.38
C THR A 507 6.03 -17.85 -18.74
N THR A 508 4.92 -17.62 -19.45
CA THR A 508 4.08 -18.70 -20.01
C THR A 508 3.60 -18.43 -21.44
N GLY A 509 3.08 -19.47 -22.10
CA GLY A 509 2.38 -19.43 -23.38
C GLY A 509 0.85 -19.56 -23.21
N LEU A 510 0.17 -20.25 -24.13
CA LEU A 510 -1.30 -20.26 -24.16
C LEU A 510 -1.89 -21.21 -23.11
N GLY A 511 -2.59 -20.68 -22.10
CA GLY A 511 -2.90 -21.47 -20.90
C GLY A 511 -4.08 -21.06 -20.02
N ASN A 512 -4.00 -21.49 -18.77
CA ASN A 512 -4.74 -21.02 -17.59
C ASN A 512 -3.80 -21.26 -16.39
N ASP A 513 -2.82 -20.38 -16.25
CA ASP A 513 -1.56 -20.65 -15.60
C ASP A 513 -1.51 -20.16 -14.16
N THR A 514 -0.53 -20.64 -13.41
CA THR A 514 -0.20 -20.15 -12.06
C THR A 514 1.28 -19.84 -11.98
N LEU A 515 1.63 -18.55 -11.85
CA LEU A 515 2.99 -18.06 -11.66
C LEU A 515 3.14 -17.56 -10.23
N ILE A 516 4.19 -17.99 -9.54
CA ILE A 516 4.54 -17.57 -8.17
C ILE A 516 6.03 -17.17 -8.19
N GLY A 517 6.36 -15.91 -7.89
CA GLY A 517 7.74 -15.44 -7.76
C GLY A 517 8.43 -16.09 -6.56
N GLY A 518 8.36 -15.46 -5.38
CA GLY A 518 8.86 -16.04 -4.13
C GLY A 518 9.38 -15.02 -3.12
N GLU A 519 10.64 -15.20 -2.68
CA GLU A 519 11.41 -14.16 -1.98
C GLU A 519 12.42 -13.53 -2.96
N GLY A 520 12.10 -12.36 -3.50
CA GLY A 520 12.78 -11.84 -4.69
C GLY A 520 12.26 -10.47 -5.13
N ASN A 521 12.88 -9.88 -6.17
CA ASN A 521 12.25 -8.81 -6.94
C ASN A 521 11.92 -9.38 -8.33
N ASP A 522 10.75 -9.99 -8.43
CA ASP A 522 10.46 -10.95 -9.48
C ASP A 522 9.78 -10.31 -10.69
N THR A 523 9.97 -10.89 -11.87
CA THR A 523 9.31 -10.47 -13.12
C THR A 523 8.41 -11.59 -13.64
N LEU A 524 7.10 -11.42 -13.49
CA LEU A 524 6.10 -12.40 -13.89
C LEU A 524 5.35 -11.93 -15.15
N ARG A 525 5.18 -12.81 -16.13
CA ARG A 525 4.46 -12.48 -17.36
C ARG A 525 3.77 -13.66 -18.06
N ASN A 526 2.46 -13.57 -18.24
CA ASN A 526 1.67 -14.59 -18.93
C ASN A 526 1.54 -14.36 -20.46
N SER A 527 0.68 -15.17 -21.10
CA SER A 527 0.11 -14.92 -22.44
C SER A 527 -1.43 -15.01 -22.40
N GLU A 528 -2.12 -15.45 -23.48
CA GLU A 528 -3.60 -15.56 -23.48
C GLU A 528 -4.08 -16.71 -22.54
N GLY A 529 -4.79 -16.40 -21.46
CA GLY A 529 -5.30 -17.36 -20.45
C GLY A 529 -6.22 -16.70 -19.41
N ASP A 530 -6.91 -17.46 -18.54
CA ASP A 530 -7.52 -16.90 -17.30
C ASP A 530 -6.56 -17.25 -16.14
N ASP A 531 -5.55 -16.42 -15.89
CA ASP A 531 -4.33 -16.79 -15.15
C ASP A 531 -4.24 -16.23 -13.71
N SER A 532 -3.30 -16.77 -12.93
CA SER A 532 -3.04 -16.35 -11.54
C SER A 532 -1.55 -16.03 -11.33
N LEU A 533 -1.21 -14.76 -11.17
CA LEU A 533 0.16 -14.27 -11.01
C LEU A 533 0.36 -13.72 -9.59
N VAL A 534 1.32 -14.26 -8.85
CA VAL A 534 1.63 -13.86 -7.47
C VAL A 534 3.12 -13.50 -7.38
N GLY A 535 3.44 -12.26 -7.02
CA GLY A 535 4.83 -11.82 -6.81
C GLY A 535 5.42 -12.51 -5.58
N GLY A 536 5.26 -11.90 -4.41
CA GLY A 536 5.55 -12.54 -3.13
C GLY A 536 6.12 -11.59 -2.10
N ALA A 537 7.45 -11.49 -2.06
CA ALA A 537 8.18 -10.74 -1.05
C ALA A 537 9.43 -10.03 -1.58
N GLY A 538 9.20 -8.88 -2.21
CA GLY A 538 10.16 -7.86 -2.63
C GLY A 538 9.49 -6.94 -3.65
N ASP A 539 10.24 -6.12 -4.38
CA ASP A 539 9.64 -5.10 -5.26
C ASP A 539 9.31 -5.71 -6.65
N ASP A 540 8.11 -6.29 -6.81
CA ASP A 540 7.78 -7.17 -7.94
C ASP A 540 7.21 -6.46 -9.19
N SER A 541 7.38 -7.08 -10.36
CA SER A 541 6.89 -6.59 -11.67
C SER A 541 6.01 -7.64 -12.35
N ILE A 542 4.69 -7.53 -12.16
CA ILE A 542 3.67 -8.44 -12.68
C ILE A 542 3.00 -7.82 -13.92
N ILE A 543 3.13 -8.47 -15.07
CA ILE A 543 2.56 -8.01 -16.34
C ILE A 543 1.67 -9.12 -16.92
N ALA A 544 0.37 -9.01 -16.69
CA ALA A 544 -0.62 -9.85 -17.35
C ALA A 544 -0.82 -9.40 -18.83
N SER A 545 -1.75 -10.03 -19.57
CA SER A 545 -1.86 -9.74 -21.00
C SER A 545 -3.24 -9.87 -21.62
N GLY A 546 -3.95 -10.98 -21.50
CA GLY A 546 -5.20 -11.17 -22.23
C GLY A 546 -6.07 -12.30 -21.70
N GLY A 547 -7.08 -11.92 -20.93
CA GLY A 547 -8.05 -12.81 -20.30
C GLY A 547 -8.58 -12.23 -18.99
N ASN A 548 -9.02 -13.06 -18.05
CA ASN A 548 -9.57 -12.55 -16.78
C ASN A 548 -8.62 -12.96 -15.65
N ASP A 549 -7.52 -12.23 -15.55
CA ASP A 549 -6.36 -12.57 -14.75
C ASP A 549 -6.52 -12.12 -13.28
N THR A 550 -5.75 -12.74 -12.38
CA THR A 550 -5.67 -12.35 -10.97
C THR A 550 -4.22 -12.10 -10.59
N LEU A 551 -3.90 -10.85 -10.25
CA LEU A 551 -2.55 -10.38 -9.93
C LEU A 551 -2.47 -10.03 -8.44
N GLU A 552 -1.47 -10.55 -7.74
CA GLU A 552 -1.25 -10.32 -6.31
C GLU A 552 0.24 -10.04 -6.01
N GLY A 553 0.62 -8.79 -5.75
CA GLY A 553 2.02 -8.40 -5.44
C GLY A 553 2.50 -8.89 -4.07
N ASN A 554 1.61 -8.82 -3.08
CA ASN A 554 1.80 -9.13 -1.66
C ASN A 554 2.60 -8.10 -0.84
N ALA A 555 3.93 -8.07 -0.94
CA ALA A 555 4.75 -7.36 0.05
C ALA A 555 6.04 -6.74 -0.51
N GLY A 556 5.90 -5.55 -1.11
CA GLY A 556 7.00 -4.72 -1.55
C GLY A 556 6.54 -3.38 -2.13
N PHE A 557 7.26 -2.88 -3.13
CA PHE A 557 6.80 -1.75 -3.96
C PHE A 557 6.44 -2.27 -5.35
N ASP A 558 5.26 -2.86 -5.47
CA ASP A 558 4.92 -3.72 -6.60
C ASP A 558 4.39 -2.92 -7.80
N THR A 559 4.58 -3.44 -9.00
CA THR A 559 3.99 -2.92 -10.24
C THR A 559 3.16 -4.01 -10.92
N LEU A 560 1.84 -3.82 -10.96
CA LEU A 560 0.86 -4.72 -11.56
C LEU A 560 0.24 -4.06 -12.79
N ILE A 561 0.16 -4.79 -13.90
CA ILE A 561 -0.52 -4.38 -15.14
C ILE A 561 -1.45 -5.53 -15.56
N GLY A 562 -2.77 -5.27 -15.61
CA GLY A 562 -3.80 -6.22 -16.07
C GLY A 562 -3.69 -6.52 -17.57
N GLY A 563 -4.16 -5.61 -18.41
CA GLY A 563 -3.94 -5.68 -19.86
C GLY A 563 -5.22 -5.54 -20.67
N ASP A 564 -5.60 -6.60 -21.39
CA ASP A 564 -6.88 -6.71 -22.10
C ASP A 564 -7.81 -7.70 -21.35
N ASP A 565 -9.12 -7.37 -21.25
CA ASP A 565 -10.24 -8.15 -20.68
C ASP A 565 -10.73 -7.72 -19.25
N ASN A 566 -10.72 -8.54 -18.19
CA ASN A 566 -11.34 -8.10 -16.89
C ASN A 566 -10.61 -8.68 -15.69
N ASP A 567 -9.70 -7.89 -15.12
CA ASP A 567 -8.70 -8.39 -14.18
C ASP A 567 -8.99 -8.05 -12.73
N ILE A 568 -8.38 -8.81 -11.82
CA ILE A 568 -8.40 -8.57 -10.38
C ILE A 568 -6.98 -8.24 -9.93
N LEU A 569 -6.77 -6.98 -9.52
CA LEU A 569 -5.48 -6.49 -9.06
C LEU A 569 -5.47 -6.31 -7.54
N ARG A 570 -4.44 -6.84 -6.89
CA ARG A 570 -4.13 -6.65 -5.47
C ARG A 570 -2.65 -6.31 -5.35
N GLY A 571 -2.30 -5.07 -5.03
CA GLY A 571 -0.91 -4.72 -4.68
C GLY A 571 -0.49 -5.47 -3.42
N GLY A 572 -0.85 -4.95 -2.25
CA GLY A 572 -0.91 -5.74 -1.03
C GLY A 572 -0.62 -4.91 0.20
N ALA A 573 0.66 -4.68 0.45
CA ALA A 573 1.16 -3.79 1.48
C ALA A 573 2.33 -2.96 0.93
N ASP A 574 2.58 -1.82 1.57
CA ASP A 574 3.62 -0.83 1.28
C ASP A 574 3.22 0.30 0.29
N ALA A 575 3.56 0.29 -1.01
CA ALA A 575 3.11 1.38 -1.92
C ALA A 575 3.21 1.03 -3.41
N ASP A 576 2.09 0.57 -3.97
CA ASP A 576 2.11 -0.13 -5.25
C ASP A 576 1.65 0.74 -6.43
N LEU A 577 1.97 0.30 -7.64
CA LEU A 577 1.45 0.83 -8.90
C LEU A 577 0.56 -0.23 -9.55
N MET A 578 -0.72 0.06 -9.74
CA MET A 578 -1.67 -0.87 -10.37
C MET A 578 -2.32 -0.21 -11.58
N TYR A 579 -2.25 -0.89 -12.72
CA TYR A 579 -2.80 -0.46 -14.01
C TYR A 579 -3.81 -1.50 -14.52
N GLY A 580 -5.05 -1.11 -14.78
CA GLY A 580 -6.04 -2.00 -15.43
C GLY A 580 -5.78 -2.15 -16.92
N ASP A 581 -5.53 -1.01 -17.58
CA ASP A 581 -5.34 -0.79 -19.02
C ASP A 581 -6.65 -0.83 -19.86
N ALA A 582 -7.32 -1.97 -20.02
CA ALA A 582 -8.46 -2.10 -20.96
C ALA A 582 -9.59 -3.04 -20.52
N ASP A 583 -10.82 -2.60 -20.81
CA ASP A 583 -12.10 -3.25 -20.49
C ASP A 583 -12.61 -2.97 -19.05
N SER A 584 -12.70 -3.90 -18.09
CA SER A 584 -13.34 -3.59 -16.78
C SER A 584 -12.68 -4.28 -15.58
N ASP A 585 -11.85 -3.54 -14.85
CA ASP A 585 -10.95 -4.11 -13.85
C ASP A 585 -11.43 -3.89 -12.41
N THR A 586 -10.94 -4.72 -11.49
CA THR A 586 -11.26 -4.67 -10.06
C THR A 586 -10.00 -4.61 -9.20
N PHE A 587 -9.76 -3.47 -8.58
CA PHE A 587 -8.72 -3.27 -7.57
C PHE A 587 -9.26 -3.67 -6.19
N GLU A 588 -8.87 -4.84 -5.67
CA GLU A 588 -9.35 -5.36 -4.39
C GLU A 588 -8.42 -4.94 -3.22
N MET A 589 -8.94 -4.14 -2.29
CA MET A 589 -8.17 -3.54 -1.20
C MET A 589 -8.44 -4.16 0.17
N THR A 590 -7.40 -4.35 0.99
CA THR A 590 -7.51 -4.92 2.35
C THR A 590 -6.83 -4.04 3.42
N ASP A 591 -6.97 -4.40 4.70
CA ASP A 591 -6.38 -3.64 5.82
C ASP A 591 -4.85 -3.54 5.70
N GLY A 592 -4.33 -2.32 5.53
CA GLY A 592 -2.89 -2.05 5.42
C GLY A 592 -2.37 -1.92 3.99
N PHE A 593 -3.26 -1.67 3.01
CA PHE A 593 -2.96 -1.47 1.59
C PHE A 593 -1.72 -0.59 1.34
N GLY A 594 -1.57 0.55 2.03
CA GLY A 594 -0.38 1.38 1.92
C GLY A 594 -0.59 2.69 1.16
N ASN A 595 0.34 3.08 0.28
CA ASN A 595 0.31 4.38 -0.40
C ASN A 595 0.25 4.25 -1.93
N ASP A 596 -0.78 3.56 -2.40
CA ASP A 596 -0.84 3.02 -3.75
C ASP A 596 -1.28 4.06 -4.79
N THR A 597 -0.96 3.79 -6.05
CA THR A 597 -1.43 4.54 -7.21
C THR A 597 -2.16 3.61 -8.16
N LEU A 598 -3.43 3.92 -8.45
CA LEU A 598 -4.27 3.16 -9.37
C LEU A 598 -4.58 4.00 -10.62
N GLU A 599 -4.47 3.38 -11.78
CA GLU A 599 -4.96 3.89 -13.06
C GLU A 599 -5.83 2.78 -13.66
N GLY A 600 -7.13 2.99 -13.81
CA GLY A 600 -8.04 1.99 -14.40
C GLY A 600 -7.74 1.85 -15.89
N GLY A 601 -8.46 2.61 -16.71
CA GLY A 601 -8.18 2.68 -18.14
C GLY A 601 -9.22 3.45 -18.92
N GLU A 602 -8.96 3.64 -20.21
CA GLU A 602 -9.88 4.31 -21.16
C GLU A 602 -9.98 3.50 -22.48
N ALA A 603 -9.66 2.20 -22.41
CA ALA A 603 -9.75 1.26 -23.51
C ALA A 603 -10.85 0.21 -23.26
N GLY A 604 -11.36 -0.41 -24.33
CA GLY A 604 -12.37 -1.47 -24.20
C GLY A 604 -13.80 -0.99 -23.87
N VAL A 605 -14.42 -1.63 -22.88
CA VAL A 605 -15.68 -1.32 -22.21
C VAL A 605 -15.40 -0.86 -20.78
N ASP A 606 -14.77 0.31 -20.67
CA ASP A 606 -14.46 1.11 -19.48
C ASP A 606 -15.48 1.07 -18.33
N VAL A 607 -15.24 0.22 -17.30
CA VAL A 607 -15.92 0.31 -15.98
C VAL A 607 -15.03 -0.27 -14.87
N ASP A 608 -14.16 0.56 -14.32
CA ASP A 608 -13.19 0.15 -13.31
C ASP A 608 -13.71 0.36 -11.89
N LEU A 609 -13.42 -0.62 -11.03
CA LEU A 609 -13.93 -0.72 -9.66
C LEU A 609 -12.78 -0.79 -8.66
N VAL A 610 -12.78 0.13 -7.69
CA VAL A 610 -12.00 -0.06 -6.45
C VAL A 610 -12.92 -0.65 -5.38
N ASP A 611 -12.67 -1.89 -4.97
CA ASP A 611 -13.41 -2.59 -3.93
C ASP A 611 -12.65 -2.54 -2.59
N LEU A 612 -13.15 -1.72 -1.66
CA LEU A 612 -12.61 -1.57 -0.31
C LEU A 612 -13.47 -2.28 0.74
N THR A 613 -14.39 -3.18 0.35
CA THR A 613 -15.34 -3.82 1.28
C THR A 613 -14.67 -4.71 2.32
N ALA A 614 -13.41 -5.10 2.10
CA ALA A 614 -12.59 -5.85 3.05
C ALA A 614 -11.83 -4.97 4.06
N VAL A 615 -11.74 -3.65 3.84
CA VAL A 615 -11.10 -2.70 4.77
C VAL A 615 -11.97 -2.50 6.02
N THR A 616 -11.35 -2.44 7.20
CA THR A 616 -12.04 -2.40 8.50
C THR A 616 -11.91 -1.07 9.25
N SER A 617 -11.08 -0.14 8.79
CA SER A 617 -11.14 1.28 9.10
C SER A 617 -12.24 1.98 8.28
N GLY A 618 -12.63 3.19 8.70
CA GLY A 618 -13.54 4.04 7.93
C GLY A 618 -12.76 5.02 7.07
N LEU A 619 -13.22 5.28 5.86
CA LEU A 619 -12.51 5.94 4.78
C LEU A 619 -12.91 7.41 4.62
N THR A 620 -11.98 8.17 4.03
CA THR A 620 -12.24 9.51 3.47
C THR A 620 -11.82 9.51 2.00
N VAL A 621 -12.81 9.60 1.11
CA VAL A 621 -12.64 9.76 -0.34
C VAL A 621 -12.70 11.26 -0.66
N THR A 622 -11.80 11.74 -1.51
CA THR A 622 -11.81 13.12 -2.01
C THR A 622 -11.46 13.12 -3.50
N TYR A 623 -12.43 13.46 -4.33
CA TYR A 623 -12.21 13.66 -5.76
C TYR A 623 -11.44 14.97 -5.99
N THR A 624 -10.60 14.98 -7.01
CA THR A 624 -9.77 16.12 -7.43
C THR A 624 -10.06 16.58 -8.87
N GLY A 625 -10.72 15.74 -9.65
CA GLY A 625 -11.29 16.01 -10.98
C GLY A 625 -12.35 14.96 -11.31
N ASP A 626 -12.71 14.88 -12.59
CA ASP A 626 -13.48 13.77 -13.14
C ASP A 626 -12.65 12.46 -12.99
N GLU A 627 -13.28 11.36 -12.59
CA GLU A 627 -12.69 10.00 -12.43
C GLU A 627 -11.37 9.90 -11.59
N ALA A 628 -10.95 10.95 -10.88
CA ALA A 628 -9.65 11.02 -10.21
C ALA A 628 -9.67 11.64 -8.81
N GLY A 629 -8.95 11.04 -7.87
CA GLY A 629 -8.98 11.45 -6.45
C GLY A 629 -8.01 10.72 -5.53
N THR A 630 -8.33 10.75 -4.24
CA THR A 630 -7.60 10.02 -3.19
C THR A 630 -8.56 9.36 -2.20
N ILE A 631 -8.20 8.18 -1.70
CA ILE A 631 -8.90 7.44 -0.65
C ILE A 631 -7.93 7.25 0.52
N THR A 632 -8.32 7.59 1.75
CA THR A 632 -7.46 7.39 2.92
C THR A 632 -8.23 6.89 4.14
N ASP A 633 -7.62 5.99 4.90
CA ASP A 633 -8.12 5.54 6.21
C ASP A 633 -7.59 6.40 7.39
N GLY A 634 -6.71 7.36 7.08
CA GLY A 634 -6.02 8.24 8.02
C GLY A 634 -4.60 7.80 8.41
N THR A 635 -4.18 6.60 8.00
CA THR A 635 -2.80 6.10 8.01
C THR A 635 -2.26 6.02 6.59
N ASP A 636 -3.02 5.32 5.74
CA ASP A 636 -2.64 4.86 4.41
C ASP A 636 -3.47 5.63 3.35
N THR A 637 -2.98 5.76 2.11
CA THR A 637 -3.57 6.65 1.08
C THR A 637 -3.40 6.13 -0.34
N ILE A 638 -4.51 5.68 -0.94
CA ILE A 638 -4.61 5.41 -2.38
C ILE A 638 -4.76 6.73 -3.14
N THR A 639 -4.05 6.89 -4.25
CA THR A 639 -4.31 7.89 -5.30
C THR A 639 -4.88 7.17 -6.52
N PHE A 640 -5.96 7.67 -7.11
CA PHE A 640 -6.60 7.03 -8.26
C PHE A 640 -6.90 8.00 -9.40
N SER A 641 -6.92 7.49 -10.62
CA SER A 641 -7.37 8.16 -11.85
C SER A 641 -7.99 7.15 -12.81
N GLU A 642 -8.92 7.62 -13.66
CA GLU A 642 -9.67 6.78 -14.60
C GLU A 642 -10.38 5.62 -13.84
N ILE A 643 -11.18 5.95 -12.81
CA ILE A 643 -11.99 5.01 -12.02
C ILE A 643 -13.45 5.48 -11.94
N GLU A 644 -14.39 4.67 -12.43
CA GLU A 644 -15.83 4.98 -12.47
C GLU A 644 -16.57 4.55 -11.20
N GLN A 645 -16.11 3.49 -10.52
CA GLN A 645 -16.83 2.86 -9.41
C GLN A 645 -16.01 2.69 -8.13
N LEU A 646 -16.64 2.98 -6.99
CA LEU A 646 -16.11 2.72 -5.65
C LEU A 646 -17.10 1.90 -4.83
N ASN A 647 -16.67 0.75 -4.30
CA ASN A 647 -17.35 0.06 -3.20
C ASN A 647 -16.58 0.37 -1.90
N LEU A 648 -17.23 1.01 -0.93
CA LEU A 648 -16.61 1.41 0.34
C LEU A 648 -16.91 0.37 1.44
N THR A 649 -16.77 0.77 2.71
CA THR A 649 -16.61 -0.18 3.82
C THR A 649 -17.93 -0.53 4.53
N GLY A 650 -17.83 -1.35 5.57
CA GLY A 650 -18.90 -1.54 6.56
C GLY A 650 -18.82 -0.58 7.76
N GLN A 651 -18.26 0.63 7.56
CA GLN A 651 -18.04 1.65 8.59
C GLN A 651 -18.52 3.03 8.10
N SER A 652 -18.58 4.02 9.01
CA SER A 652 -18.90 5.42 8.64
C SER A 652 -17.82 6.04 7.76
N ASP A 653 -18.15 6.23 6.49
CA ASP A 653 -17.28 6.76 5.46
C ASP A 653 -17.67 8.19 5.04
N VAL A 654 -16.70 8.94 4.50
CA VAL A 654 -16.88 10.34 4.08
C VAL A 654 -16.41 10.49 2.63
N VAL A 655 -17.28 10.98 1.76
CA VAL A 655 -16.98 11.22 0.35
C VAL A 655 -17.18 12.70 0.00
N ASP A 656 -16.19 13.31 -0.63
CA ASP A 656 -16.30 14.60 -1.30
C ASP A 656 -16.09 14.43 -2.82
N ALA A 657 -17.19 14.28 -3.56
CA ALA A 657 -17.19 14.24 -5.03
C ALA A 657 -17.39 15.64 -5.66
N SER A 658 -17.32 16.73 -4.90
CA SER A 658 -17.66 18.08 -5.40
C SER A 658 -16.72 18.65 -6.47
N ALA A 659 -15.62 17.94 -6.78
CA ALA A 659 -14.70 18.25 -7.88
C ALA A 659 -15.07 17.56 -9.21
N ASP A 660 -15.86 16.48 -9.17
CA ASP A 660 -16.32 15.73 -10.34
C ASP A 660 -17.41 16.52 -11.11
N THR A 661 -17.47 16.33 -12.43
CA THR A 661 -18.44 17.00 -13.31
C THR A 661 -19.16 16.08 -14.30
N LEU A 662 -18.83 14.79 -14.36
CA LEU A 662 -19.41 13.80 -15.27
C LEU A 662 -20.48 12.95 -14.57
N GLY A 663 -20.25 12.59 -13.31
CA GLY A 663 -21.14 11.86 -12.41
C GLY A 663 -20.52 10.56 -11.91
N VAL A 664 -20.48 10.37 -10.59
CA VAL A 664 -19.80 9.22 -9.94
C VAL A 664 -20.74 8.05 -9.61
N SER A 665 -20.21 6.83 -9.53
CA SER A 665 -20.95 5.64 -9.05
C SER A 665 -20.33 5.10 -7.75
N ILE A 666 -21.07 5.13 -6.65
CA ILE A 666 -20.54 4.78 -5.32
C ILE A 666 -21.53 3.90 -4.56
N ASP A 667 -21.05 2.79 -4.00
CA ASP A 667 -21.72 2.06 -2.91
C ASP A 667 -20.99 2.30 -1.60
N ALA A 668 -21.63 3.02 -0.66
CA ALA A 668 -21.05 3.31 0.65
C ALA A 668 -21.13 2.12 1.63
N GLY A 669 -21.82 1.03 1.27
CA GLY A 669 -21.80 -0.22 2.01
C GLY A 669 -22.66 -0.22 3.27
N ALA A 670 -22.09 0.16 4.42
CA ALA A 670 -22.84 0.28 5.67
C ALA A 670 -22.13 1.14 6.72
N GLY A 671 -22.64 2.33 7.00
CA GLY A 671 -22.18 3.14 8.11
C GLY A 671 -23.24 4.13 8.55
N ASP A 672 -22.85 5.15 9.30
CA ASP A 672 -23.56 6.43 9.23
C ASP A 672 -22.73 7.29 8.25
N ASP A 673 -23.07 7.27 6.95
CA ASP A 673 -22.18 7.76 5.88
C ASP A 673 -22.47 9.20 5.44
N ALA A 674 -21.47 9.91 4.89
CA ALA A 674 -21.60 11.32 4.50
C ALA A 674 -21.01 11.59 3.10
N ILE A 675 -21.89 11.78 2.10
CA ILE A 675 -21.54 11.80 0.69
C ILE A 675 -21.92 13.15 0.07
N THR A 676 -20.93 13.88 -0.45
CA THR A 676 -21.11 15.16 -1.16
C THR A 676 -21.08 14.95 -2.66
N PHE A 677 -22.14 15.39 -3.33
CA PHE A 677 -22.41 15.15 -4.75
C PHE A 677 -21.62 16.09 -5.67
N GLY A 678 -21.29 15.59 -6.86
CA GLY A 678 -20.54 16.31 -7.89
C GLY A 678 -21.44 17.20 -8.75
N GLY A 679 -20.97 17.47 -9.97
CA GLY A 679 -21.84 17.74 -11.10
C GLY A 679 -22.17 16.45 -11.86
N GLY A 680 -22.95 16.55 -12.94
CA GLY A 680 -23.18 15.40 -13.82
C GLY A 680 -24.47 14.65 -13.48
N GLY A 681 -24.36 13.36 -13.17
CA GLY A 681 -25.51 12.50 -12.85
C GLY A 681 -25.13 11.34 -11.96
N ASP A 682 -24.88 11.64 -10.69
CA ASP A 682 -24.35 10.67 -9.70
C ASP A 682 -25.30 9.48 -9.46
N SER A 683 -24.74 8.32 -9.14
CA SER A 683 -25.46 7.10 -8.77
C SER A 683 -24.91 6.55 -7.44
N ILE A 684 -25.57 6.92 -6.34
CA ILE A 684 -25.10 6.63 -4.98
C ILE A 684 -25.99 5.59 -4.29
N THR A 685 -25.39 4.60 -3.64
CA THR A 685 -26.04 3.69 -2.68
C THR A 685 -25.54 4.05 -1.28
N GLY A 686 -26.45 4.32 -0.35
CA GLY A 686 -26.08 4.68 1.04
C GLY A 686 -25.85 3.47 1.93
N GLY A 687 -26.61 2.40 1.73
CA GLY A 687 -26.41 1.13 2.41
C GLY A 687 -27.22 0.98 3.71
N LEU A 688 -26.52 0.80 4.83
CA LEU A 688 -27.13 0.51 6.13
C LEU A 688 -26.65 1.42 7.27
N GLY A 689 -27.28 2.60 7.40
CA GLY A 689 -27.38 3.25 8.71
C GLY A 689 -28.17 4.55 8.73
N LEU A 690 -27.48 5.67 8.93
CA LEU A 690 -28.08 7.01 9.05
C LEU A 690 -27.36 8.00 8.11
N ASP A 691 -27.60 7.83 6.82
CA ASP A 691 -26.73 8.38 5.79
C ASP A 691 -27.08 9.82 5.42
N GLN A 692 -26.09 10.60 5.00
CA GLN A 692 -26.24 12.01 4.67
C GLN A 692 -25.78 12.31 3.24
N PHE A 693 -26.77 12.53 2.37
CA PHE A 693 -26.56 12.94 0.98
C PHE A 693 -26.53 14.47 0.87
N ILE A 694 -25.39 15.06 0.51
CA ILE A 694 -25.13 16.51 0.53
C ILE A 694 -25.11 17.04 -0.91
N LEU A 695 -26.14 17.81 -1.29
CA LEU A 695 -26.26 18.36 -2.65
C LEU A 695 -25.54 19.72 -2.78
N THR A 696 -24.70 19.85 -3.81
CA THR A 696 -23.92 21.06 -4.13
C THR A 696 -24.62 21.93 -5.19
N ASP A 697 -24.11 23.14 -5.47
CA ASP A 697 -24.66 24.00 -6.54
C ASP A 697 -24.07 23.75 -7.94
N ALA A 698 -23.29 22.66 -8.10
CA ALA A 698 -22.71 22.23 -9.38
C ALA A 698 -23.79 21.87 -10.41
N GLY A 699 -24.83 21.15 -10.00
CA GLY A 699 -25.99 20.84 -10.82
C GLY A 699 -25.98 19.41 -11.37
N GLY A 700 -27.00 18.63 -11.00
CA GLY A 700 -27.10 17.21 -11.34
C GLY A 700 -28.47 16.73 -11.82
N ALA A 701 -28.52 15.42 -12.05
CA ALA A 701 -29.72 14.63 -12.30
C ALA A 701 -29.60 13.27 -11.59
N ASP A 702 -29.25 13.36 -10.32
CA ASP A 702 -28.61 12.34 -9.52
C ASP A 702 -29.59 11.29 -9.02
N THR A 703 -29.08 10.13 -8.62
CA THR A 703 -29.87 9.01 -8.12
C THR A 703 -29.30 8.50 -6.81
N VAL A 704 -30.14 8.42 -5.77
CA VAL A 704 -29.89 7.55 -4.62
C VAL A 704 -30.69 6.27 -4.80
N THR A 705 -30.00 5.12 -4.75
CA THR A 705 -30.55 3.82 -5.18
C THR A 705 -31.49 3.18 -4.16
N ASP A 706 -31.33 3.51 -2.87
CA ASP A 706 -31.88 2.75 -1.73
C ASP A 706 -32.53 3.57 -0.59
N PHE A 707 -32.33 4.89 -0.54
CA PHE A 707 -32.83 5.87 0.45
C PHE A 707 -33.89 5.38 1.47
N ASP A 708 -33.51 5.13 2.72
CA ASP A 708 -34.39 4.59 3.77
C ASP A 708 -35.29 5.67 4.43
N ILE A 709 -36.53 5.73 3.94
CA ILE A 709 -37.65 6.47 4.56
C ILE A 709 -38.17 5.87 5.89
N GLY A 710 -37.36 5.04 6.55
CA GLY A 710 -37.52 4.49 7.89
C GLY A 710 -37.62 5.55 8.98
N ASP A 711 -37.80 5.12 10.23
CA ASP A 711 -37.77 5.96 11.44
C ASP A 711 -37.69 4.98 12.61
N ASP A 712 -36.51 4.40 12.84
CA ASP A 712 -36.33 3.27 13.75
C ASP A 712 -35.98 3.70 15.20
N ASP A 713 -35.35 4.87 15.39
CA ASP A 713 -35.10 5.49 16.71
C ASP A 713 -36.26 6.38 17.22
N PHE A 714 -37.37 6.45 16.47
CA PHE A 714 -38.63 7.15 16.78
C PHE A 714 -38.48 8.66 16.90
N ASP A 715 -37.95 9.17 15.81
CA ASP A 715 -37.20 10.35 15.59
C ASP A 715 -38.06 11.44 14.95
N GLY A 716 -38.75 11.06 13.88
CA GLY A 716 -39.52 11.94 13.00
C GLY A 716 -38.74 12.52 11.83
N TYR A 717 -37.44 12.27 11.71
CA TYR A 717 -36.68 12.23 10.47
C TYR A 717 -36.81 10.84 9.84
N PHE A 718 -36.31 10.73 8.61
CA PHE A 718 -35.97 9.45 8.02
C PHE A 718 -34.62 8.98 8.55
N ASN A 719 -34.28 7.72 8.32
CA ASN A 719 -32.95 7.21 8.69
C ASN A 719 -31.90 8.00 7.89
N ASP A 720 -32.12 8.09 6.57
CA ASP A 720 -31.30 8.84 5.65
C ASP A 720 -31.76 10.30 5.52
N GLN A 721 -30.82 11.21 5.31
CA GLN A 721 -31.01 12.66 5.27
C GLN A 721 -30.47 13.27 3.97
N ILE A 722 -31.14 14.33 3.49
CA ILE A 722 -30.69 15.14 2.37
C ILE A 722 -30.30 16.52 2.91
N ASP A 723 -29.03 16.89 2.79
CA ASP A 723 -28.59 18.27 3.03
C ASP A 723 -28.69 19.09 1.74
N VAL A 724 -29.16 20.32 1.92
CA VAL A 724 -29.40 21.32 0.87
C VAL A 724 -28.92 22.70 1.33
N SER A 725 -27.96 22.74 2.26
CA SER A 725 -27.40 23.98 2.82
C SER A 725 -26.82 24.89 1.75
N ASP A 726 -26.22 24.28 0.73
CA ASP A 726 -25.41 24.94 -0.28
C ASP A 726 -26.23 25.26 -1.54
N LEU A 727 -27.40 24.61 -1.70
CA LEU A 727 -28.37 24.96 -2.72
C LEU A 727 -28.97 26.36 -2.52
N LEU A 728 -28.91 27.16 -3.58
CA LEU A 728 -29.41 28.53 -3.64
C LEU A 728 -30.63 28.70 -4.56
N GLY A 729 -31.31 29.85 -4.46
CA GLY A 729 -32.49 30.20 -5.25
C GLY A 729 -33.84 29.93 -4.58
N GLY A 730 -33.84 29.38 -3.36
CA GLY A 730 -35.03 29.13 -2.55
C GLY A 730 -35.62 30.38 -1.87
N THR A 731 -36.70 30.18 -1.11
CA THR A 731 -37.38 31.24 -0.34
C THR A 731 -36.78 31.45 1.07
N GLY A 732 -35.62 30.86 1.33
CA GLY A 732 -34.83 30.97 2.55
C GLY A 732 -34.18 32.33 2.79
N ALA A 733 -33.57 32.47 3.97
CA ALA A 733 -32.73 33.62 4.26
C ALA A 733 -31.42 33.49 3.49
N GLY A 734 -31.02 34.53 2.77
CA GLY A 734 -29.85 34.45 1.86
C GLY A 734 -30.11 33.73 0.54
N GLY A 735 -31.32 33.20 0.31
CA GLY A 735 -31.64 32.39 -0.88
C GLY A 735 -31.54 30.88 -0.66
N SER A 736 -31.33 30.42 0.58
CA SER A 736 -31.34 28.99 0.96
C SER A 736 -32.64 28.26 0.57
N VAL A 737 -32.52 26.96 0.28
CA VAL A 737 -33.65 26.07 -0.02
C VAL A 737 -34.44 25.69 1.25
N ARG A 738 -35.75 25.47 1.09
CA ARG A 738 -36.68 24.96 2.10
C ARG A 738 -37.69 23.99 1.50
N THR A 739 -38.42 23.26 2.34
CA THR A 739 -39.51 22.34 1.92
C THR A 739 -40.65 22.96 1.09
N ASN A 740 -40.72 24.29 0.95
CA ASN A 740 -41.69 24.96 0.08
C ASN A 740 -41.19 25.16 -1.35
N ASP A 741 -39.87 25.02 -1.55
CA ASP A 741 -39.18 25.35 -2.80
C ASP A 741 -38.94 24.11 -3.66
N VAL A 742 -39.01 22.91 -3.03
CA VAL A 742 -38.87 21.60 -3.68
C VAL A 742 -40.19 21.14 -4.29
N ALA A 743 -40.15 20.71 -5.55
CA ALA A 743 -41.25 20.04 -6.22
C ALA A 743 -40.99 18.53 -6.25
N VAL A 744 -42.02 17.72 -5.97
CA VAL A 744 -41.92 16.25 -6.02
C VAL A 744 -42.74 15.73 -7.19
N SER A 745 -42.12 14.93 -8.05
CA SER A 745 -42.74 14.30 -9.21
C SER A 745 -42.43 12.80 -9.30
N ASP A 746 -42.79 12.17 -10.41
CA ASP A 746 -42.73 10.73 -10.67
C ASP A 746 -41.99 10.56 -12.00
N ASP A 747 -40.94 9.75 -12.03
CA ASP A 747 -40.09 9.49 -13.20
C ASP A 747 -40.82 8.71 -14.31
N GLY A 748 -41.96 8.10 -13.99
CA GLY A 748 -42.72 7.20 -14.86
C GLY A 748 -42.52 5.71 -14.55
N SER A 749 -41.52 5.36 -13.73
CA SER A 749 -41.28 4.04 -13.16
C SER A 749 -41.89 3.90 -11.77
N GLY A 750 -42.15 5.02 -11.09
CA GLY A 750 -42.75 5.12 -9.76
C GLY A 750 -41.78 5.58 -8.68
N ASN A 751 -40.59 6.06 -9.06
CA ASN A 751 -39.59 6.65 -8.17
C ASN A 751 -39.90 8.13 -7.91
N ALA A 752 -39.46 8.65 -6.76
CA ALA A 752 -39.67 10.05 -6.40
C ALA A 752 -38.56 10.93 -6.99
N VAL A 753 -38.94 11.92 -7.79
CA VAL A 753 -37.99 12.94 -8.29
C VAL A 753 -38.21 14.23 -7.51
N LEU A 754 -37.20 14.63 -6.74
CA LEU A 754 -37.12 15.90 -6.02
C LEU A 754 -36.46 16.95 -6.92
N THR A 755 -37.21 17.95 -7.38
CA THR A 755 -36.66 19.08 -8.15
C THR A 755 -36.52 20.30 -7.25
N PHE A 756 -35.32 20.83 -7.15
CA PHE A 756 -34.97 22.00 -6.34
C PHE A 756 -34.92 23.28 -7.21
N PRO A 757 -34.75 24.47 -6.61
CA PRO A 757 -34.48 25.70 -7.37
C PRO A 757 -33.24 25.59 -8.27
N ASN A 758 -33.18 26.45 -9.29
CA ASN A 758 -32.13 26.54 -10.31
C ASN A 758 -31.96 25.35 -11.28
N GLY A 759 -32.40 24.13 -10.94
CA GLY A 759 -32.48 23.02 -11.90
C GLY A 759 -32.20 21.64 -11.32
N GLU A 760 -31.52 21.61 -10.17
CA GLU A 760 -31.10 20.42 -9.44
C GLU A 760 -32.23 19.40 -9.22
N GLN A 761 -31.93 18.12 -9.44
CA GLN A 761 -32.86 16.99 -9.44
C GLN A 761 -32.27 15.73 -8.82
N LEU A 762 -32.81 15.32 -7.66
CA LEU A 762 -32.47 14.04 -7.03
C LEU A 762 -33.60 13.01 -7.24
N VAL A 763 -33.27 11.86 -7.81
CA VAL A 763 -34.11 10.68 -7.94
C VAL A 763 -33.88 9.77 -6.73
N LEU A 764 -34.95 9.46 -6.01
CA LEU A 764 -34.92 8.45 -4.94
C LEU A 764 -35.54 7.17 -5.48
N GLN A 765 -34.70 6.22 -5.86
CA GLN A 765 -35.12 4.94 -6.41
C GLN A 765 -35.84 4.10 -5.33
N GLY A 766 -36.89 3.36 -5.71
CA GLY A 766 -37.72 2.59 -4.78
C GLY A 766 -38.65 3.43 -3.89
N VAL A 767 -38.33 4.70 -3.63
CA VAL A 767 -39.16 5.63 -2.84
C VAL A 767 -40.32 6.15 -3.68
N ALA A 768 -41.55 5.76 -3.36
CA ALA A 768 -42.73 6.25 -4.08
C ALA A 768 -42.96 7.77 -3.84
N PRO A 769 -43.32 8.58 -4.85
CA PRO A 769 -43.56 10.03 -4.71
C PRO A 769 -44.58 10.40 -3.61
N ALA A 770 -45.56 9.54 -3.35
CA ALA A 770 -46.54 9.74 -2.28
C ALA A 770 -45.95 9.65 -0.85
N SER A 771 -44.78 9.02 -0.71
CA SER A 771 -44.06 8.84 0.56
C SER A 771 -43.19 10.05 0.92
N ILE A 772 -42.85 10.92 -0.04
CA ILE A 772 -42.00 12.11 0.19
C ILE A 772 -42.58 13.45 -0.28
N SER A 773 -43.83 13.50 -0.77
CA SER A 773 -44.43 14.71 -1.39
C SER A 773 -45.06 15.76 -0.45
N THR A 774 -45.01 15.61 0.87
CA THR A 774 -45.49 16.66 1.81
C THR A 774 -44.34 17.35 2.54
N GLN A 775 -44.54 18.62 2.91
CA GLN A 775 -43.59 19.41 3.71
C GLN A 775 -43.14 18.74 5.02
N ALA A 776 -43.92 17.79 5.57
CA ALA A 776 -43.47 17.02 6.73
C ALA A 776 -42.52 15.89 6.34
N GLN A 777 -42.75 15.22 5.21
CA GLN A 777 -41.89 14.15 4.72
C GLN A 777 -40.58 14.71 4.13
N LEU A 778 -40.65 15.79 3.33
CA LEU A 778 -39.46 16.53 2.90
C LEU A 778 -38.63 17.02 4.08
N HIS A 779 -39.29 17.47 5.16
CA HIS A 779 -38.60 17.82 6.39
C HIS A 779 -38.05 16.60 7.15
N SER A 780 -38.70 15.44 7.03
CA SER A 780 -38.15 14.20 7.58
C SER A 780 -36.89 13.77 6.82
N ALA A 781 -36.79 14.05 5.53
CA ALA A 781 -35.58 13.91 4.72
C ALA A 781 -34.58 15.08 4.86
N GLY A 782 -34.40 15.65 6.07
CA GLY A 782 -33.45 16.74 6.34
C GLY A 782 -33.89 18.18 6.01
N ILE A 783 -34.78 18.40 5.02
CA ILE A 783 -34.97 19.73 4.41
C ILE A 783 -35.64 20.77 5.36
N PRO A 784 -35.08 21.99 5.57
CA PRO A 784 -35.59 22.99 6.54
C PRO A 784 -36.93 23.68 6.18
N CYS A 785 -37.55 24.45 7.11
CA CYS A 785 -38.86 25.07 6.82
C CYS A 785 -39.29 26.45 7.43
N PHE A 786 -38.79 26.96 8.58
CA PHE A 786 -39.38 28.18 9.24
C PHE A 786 -38.42 29.32 9.66
N THR A 787 -38.83 30.21 10.61
CA THR A 787 -38.56 31.67 10.47
C THR A 787 -38.37 32.56 11.73
N PRO A 788 -37.74 33.77 11.61
CA PRO A 788 -37.17 34.57 12.73
C PRO A 788 -37.94 35.84 13.24
N GLU A 789 -39.27 35.95 13.12
CA GLU A 789 -39.99 37.26 12.95
C GLU A 789 -40.56 38.04 14.20
N VAL A 790 -40.27 37.70 15.46
CA VAL A 790 -40.92 38.38 16.64
C VAL A 790 -40.35 39.79 16.91
N LEU A 791 -41.18 40.84 17.10
CA LEU A 791 -40.67 42.22 17.31
C LEU A 791 -40.33 42.56 18.77
N LEU A 792 -39.13 43.10 18.97
CA LEU A 792 -38.57 43.60 20.23
C LEU A 792 -38.47 45.13 20.25
N ALA A 793 -38.72 45.76 21.40
CA ALA A 793 -38.59 47.20 21.57
C ALA A 793 -37.11 47.61 21.73
N THR A 794 -36.58 48.31 20.72
CA THR A 794 -35.21 48.84 20.70
C THR A 794 -35.19 50.37 20.62
N MET A 795 -34.02 50.99 20.82
CA MET A 795 -33.84 52.43 20.59
C MET A 795 -34.08 52.84 19.12
N ARG A 796 -33.98 51.89 18.18
CA ARG A 796 -34.24 52.10 16.74
C ARG A 796 -35.71 51.90 16.34
N GLY A 797 -36.55 51.42 17.27
CA GLY A 797 -37.96 51.04 17.03
C GLY A 797 -38.22 49.57 17.35
N ALA A 798 -39.34 49.04 16.86
CA ALA A 798 -39.65 47.62 16.98
C ALA A 798 -38.87 46.83 15.90
N VAL A 799 -37.99 45.91 16.30
CA VAL A 799 -37.06 45.17 15.41
C VAL A 799 -37.26 43.65 15.57
N PRO A 800 -37.26 42.85 14.49
CA PRO A 800 -37.39 41.39 14.58
C PRO A 800 -36.26 40.75 15.39
N ALA A 801 -36.57 39.73 16.18
CA ALA A 801 -35.61 39.07 17.06
C ALA A 801 -34.44 38.44 16.29
N GLY A 802 -34.69 37.92 15.08
CA GLY A 802 -33.63 37.41 14.21
C GLY A 802 -32.65 38.46 13.67
N GLU A 803 -33.03 39.75 13.69
CA GLU A 803 -32.27 40.91 13.20
C GLU A 803 -31.55 41.70 14.31
N ILE A 804 -31.72 41.32 15.58
CA ILE A 804 -30.99 41.95 16.70
C ILE A 804 -29.52 41.55 16.65
N GLN A 805 -28.63 42.54 16.73
CA GLN A 805 -27.18 42.34 16.74
C GLN A 805 -26.56 42.71 18.09
N VAL A 806 -25.35 42.22 18.37
CA VAL A 806 -24.55 42.66 19.52
C VAL A 806 -24.32 44.17 19.42
N GLY A 807 -24.53 44.89 20.52
CA GLY A 807 -24.52 46.35 20.59
C GLY A 807 -25.88 47.04 20.39
N ASP A 808 -26.92 46.34 19.93
CA ASP A 808 -28.27 46.93 19.87
C ASP A 808 -28.80 47.29 21.26
N LEU A 809 -29.52 48.41 21.37
CA LEU A 809 -30.02 48.93 22.62
C LEU A 809 -31.48 48.53 22.85
N LEU A 810 -31.71 47.50 23.68
CA LEU A 810 -33.04 47.02 24.08
C LEU A 810 -33.66 47.93 25.14
N GLN A 811 -34.95 48.21 25.03
CA GLN A 811 -35.70 48.93 26.06
C GLN A 811 -36.01 47.99 27.24
N THR A 812 -35.44 48.28 28.40
CA THR A 812 -35.73 47.56 29.66
C THR A 812 -36.75 48.30 30.54
N ALA A 813 -37.39 47.57 31.44
CA ALA A 813 -38.36 48.13 32.39
C ALA A 813 -37.70 48.84 33.59
N ASP A 814 -36.52 48.38 34.01
CA ASP A 814 -35.85 48.84 35.25
C ASP A 814 -34.69 49.82 34.99
N ASN A 815 -33.90 49.58 33.95
CA ASN A 815 -32.58 50.20 33.77
C ASN A 815 -32.45 51.05 32.48
N GLY A 816 -33.57 51.36 31.81
CA GLY A 816 -33.58 52.14 30.57
C GLY A 816 -33.13 51.32 29.36
N PHE A 817 -32.42 51.93 28.41
CA PHE A 817 -31.87 51.20 27.26
C PHE A 817 -30.57 50.48 27.65
N GLN A 818 -30.48 49.18 27.38
CA GLN A 818 -29.34 48.33 27.72
C GLN A 818 -28.79 47.63 26.47
N PRO A 819 -27.45 47.52 26.31
CA PRO A 819 -26.84 46.91 25.14
C PRO A 819 -26.95 45.38 25.18
N VAL A 820 -27.26 44.79 24.02
CA VAL A 820 -27.09 43.35 23.79
C VAL A 820 -25.60 43.03 23.75
N ILE A 821 -25.18 42.03 24.52
CA ILE A 821 -23.77 41.59 24.61
C ILE A 821 -23.51 40.23 23.96
N TRP A 822 -24.56 39.46 23.67
CA TRP A 822 -24.48 38.17 22.96
C TRP A 822 -25.84 37.80 22.37
N VAL A 823 -25.82 37.08 21.24
CA VAL A 823 -26.99 36.58 20.51
C VAL A 823 -26.75 35.14 20.06
N GLY A 824 -27.56 34.19 20.55
CA GLY A 824 -27.56 32.79 20.10
C GLY A 824 -28.84 32.43 19.35
N LYS A 825 -28.78 31.42 18.49
CA LYS A 825 -29.90 30.98 17.65
C LYS A 825 -29.93 29.46 17.59
N ARG A 826 -31.03 28.86 18.06
CA ARG A 826 -31.30 27.43 17.90
C ARG A 826 -32.57 27.22 17.08
N THR A 827 -32.44 26.67 15.89
CA THR A 827 -33.56 26.06 15.17
C THR A 827 -33.91 24.71 15.82
N LEU A 828 -35.21 24.41 15.87
CA LEU A 828 -35.74 23.13 16.33
C LEU A 828 -36.76 22.62 15.32
N SER A 829 -36.52 21.41 14.86
CA SER A 829 -37.24 20.77 13.76
C SER A 829 -38.58 20.16 14.20
N PRO A 830 -39.61 20.02 13.34
CA PRO A 830 -40.80 19.22 13.61
C PRO A 830 -40.53 17.84 14.22
N ALA A 831 -39.47 17.16 13.80
CA ALA A 831 -39.01 15.86 14.28
C ALA A 831 -38.48 15.96 15.71
N GLU A 832 -37.50 16.85 15.97
CA GLU A 832 -37.01 17.14 17.32
C GLU A 832 -38.14 17.56 18.27
N LEU A 833 -39.09 18.37 17.78
CA LEU A 833 -40.25 18.81 18.53
C LEU A 833 -41.29 17.68 18.69
N ALA A 834 -41.30 16.67 17.83
CA ALA A 834 -42.05 15.42 17.98
C ALA A 834 -41.43 14.56 19.10
N ARG A 835 -40.15 14.17 18.97
CA ARG A 835 -39.31 13.43 19.94
C ARG A 835 -39.23 14.08 21.32
N LYS A 836 -39.12 15.40 21.37
CA LYS A 836 -38.97 16.20 22.60
C LYS A 836 -40.19 17.12 22.78
N PRO A 837 -41.42 16.60 23.08
CA PRO A 837 -42.64 17.41 23.23
C PRO A 837 -42.55 18.51 24.31
N HIS A 838 -41.58 18.37 25.20
CA HIS A 838 -41.30 19.33 26.27
C HIS A 838 -40.59 20.61 25.78
N LEU A 839 -40.14 20.66 24.51
CA LEU A 839 -39.54 21.83 23.84
C LEU A 839 -40.52 22.61 22.94
N ARG A 840 -41.68 22.03 22.58
CA ARG A 840 -42.69 22.65 21.69
C ARG A 840 -43.16 24.03 22.18
N PRO A 841 -43.26 25.04 21.28
CA PRO A 841 -43.53 26.42 21.66
C PRO A 841 -44.92 26.63 22.27
N TYR A 842 -45.05 27.73 22.99
CA TYR A 842 -46.30 28.24 23.52
C TYR A 842 -46.69 29.50 22.75
N CYS A 843 -47.90 29.51 22.22
CA CYS A 843 -48.50 30.68 21.59
C CYS A 843 -49.26 31.49 22.66
N VAL A 844 -48.85 32.75 22.87
CA VAL A 844 -49.57 33.72 23.71
C VAL A 844 -50.38 34.63 22.80
N ARG A 845 -51.69 34.71 23.01
CA ARG A 845 -52.62 35.51 22.19
C ARG A 845 -53.15 36.74 22.93
N PRO A 846 -53.54 37.81 22.21
CA PRO A 846 -54.23 38.95 22.80
C PRO A 846 -55.52 38.53 23.54
N GLY A 847 -55.87 39.25 24.61
CA GLY A 847 -57.10 39.02 25.40
C GLY A 847 -56.95 38.06 26.60
N GLY A 848 -55.72 37.65 26.94
CA GLY A 848 -55.40 36.86 28.14
C GLY A 848 -55.10 37.67 29.40
N ILE A 849 -54.55 36.97 30.42
CA ILE A 849 -53.92 37.53 31.62
C ILE A 849 -52.73 38.44 31.24
N LEU A 850 -52.04 38.07 30.17
CA LEU A 850 -51.15 38.95 29.41
C LEU A 850 -51.71 39.05 27.99
N SER A 851 -51.68 40.25 27.41
CA SER A 851 -52.27 40.53 26.10
C SER A 851 -51.24 41.26 25.23
N PRO A 852 -50.41 40.53 24.46
CA PRO A 852 -49.51 41.15 23.49
C PRO A 852 -50.29 41.84 22.37
N GLU A 853 -49.61 42.71 21.63
CA GLU A 853 -50.15 43.45 20.49
C GLU A 853 -50.38 42.52 19.29
N ARG A 854 -49.51 41.52 19.09
CA ARG A 854 -49.65 40.44 18.12
C ARG A 854 -49.43 39.08 18.80
N PRO A 855 -49.93 37.95 18.24
CA PRO A 855 -49.66 36.63 18.80
C PRO A 855 -48.16 36.31 18.82
N MET A 856 -47.64 35.80 19.93
CA MET A 856 -46.21 35.49 20.12
C MET A 856 -45.98 33.99 20.27
N LEU A 857 -44.97 33.45 19.57
CA LEU A 857 -44.41 32.13 19.83
C LEU A 857 -43.22 32.25 20.79
N LEU A 858 -43.24 31.47 21.87
CA LEU A 858 -42.25 31.50 22.93
C LEU A 858 -41.82 30.09 23.33
N SER A 859 -40.58 29.91 23.78
CA SER A 859 -40.15 28.63 24.32
C SER A 859 -40.87 28.28 25.64
N PRO A 860 -41.02 26.98 25.99
CA PRO A 860 -41.72 26.56 27.21
C PRO A 860 -41.23 27.20 28.51
N GLN A 861 -39.94 27.51 28.57
CA GLN A 861 -39.26 28.06 29.75
C GLN A 861 -39.10 29.58 29.70
N HIS A 862 -39.41 30.24 28.57
CA HIS A 862 -39.36 31.69 28.44
C HIS A 862 -40.32 32.33 29.48
N ARG A 863 -39.84 33.27 30.29
CA ARG A 863 -40.63 33.85 31.38
C ARG A 863 -41.16 35.24 31.09
N LEU A 864 -42.46 35.37 31.29
CA LEU A 864 -43.22 36.58 31.15
C LEU A 864 -43.41 37.23 32.53
N LEU A 865 -43.52 38.55 32.54
CA LEU A 865 -43.70 39.31 33.77
C LEU A 865 -45.18 39.32 34.20
N VAL A 866 -45.47 38.86 35.41
CA VAL A 866 -46.81 38.95 36.01
C VAL A 866 -46.78 39.70 37.34
N ASN A 867 -47.84 40.46 37.61
CA ASN A 867 -47.99 41.24 38.83
C ASN A 867 -49.45 41.26 39.29
N ARG A 868 -49.75 42.01 40.36
CA ARG A 868 -51.11 42.12 40.90
C ARG A 868 -52.17 42.64 39.90
N HIS A 869 -51.79 43.48 38.94
CA HIS A 869 -52.73 44.01 37.93
C HIS A 869 -53.10 42.96 36.88
N SER A 870 -52.21 42.01 36.58
CA SER A 870 -52.45 40.91 35.62
C SER A 870 -53.65 40.00 35.98
N PHE A 871 -54.13 40.02 37.23
CA PHE A 871 -55.16 39.08 37.73
C PHE A 871 -56.43 39.74 38.29
N GLU A 872 -56.62 41.06 38.12
CA GLU A 872 -57.78 41.90 38.49
C GLU A 872 -58.40 41.81 39.91
N GLN A 873 -58.03 40.86 40.77
CA GLN A 873 -58.46 40.79 42.18
C GLN A 873 -57.28 40.52 43.14
N ALA A 874 -57.52 40.75 44.43
CA ALA A 874 -56.48 41.02 45.44
C ALA A 874 -55.60 39.82 45.85
N SER A 875 -54.68 39.41 44.98
CA SER A 875 -53.49 38.64 45.34
C SER A 875 -52.43 39.56 45.96
N SER A 876 -51.68 39.06 46.94
CA SER A 876 -50.46 39.70 47.46
C SER A 876 -49.24 39.39 46.57
N LEU A 877 -49.46 39.35 45.26
CA LEU A 877 -48.45 38.93 44.29
C LEU A 877 -47.52 40.11 43.98
N GLU A 878 -46.29 40.03 44.50
CA GLU A 878 -45.17 40.86 44.05
C GLU A 878 -44.82 40.53 42.59
N GLU A 879 -44.24 41.50 41.89
CA GLU A 879 -43.84 41.35 40.49
C GLU A 879 -42.89 40.17 40.32
N SER A 880 -43.32 39.20 39.51
CA SER A 880 -42.72 37.86 39.45
C SER A 880 -42.70 37.33 38.02
N PHE A 881 -41.75 36.46 37.73
CA PHE A 881 -41.66 35.76 36.46
C PHE A 881 -42.52 34.49 36.45
N LEU A 882 -43.28 34.30 35.38
CA LEU A 882 -44.09 33.11 35.10
C LEU A 882 -43.71 32.56 33.72
N SER A 883 -43.26 31.31 33.63
CA SER A 883 -42.92 30.70 32.33
C SER A 883 -44.16 30.48 31.47
N ALA A 884 -44.02 30.53 30.15
CA ALA A 884 -45.11 30.33 29.20
C ALA A 884 -45.87 29.01 29.47
N LYS A 885 -45.14 27.93 29.81
CA LYS A 885 -45.71 26.65 30.25
C LYS A 885 -46.61 26.74 31.48
N PHE A 886 -46.29 27.57 32.46
CA PHE A 886 -47.11 27.77 33.66
C PHE A 886 -48.22 28.80 33.44
N LEU A 887 -48.04 29.78 32.54
CA LEU A 887 -49.10 30.70 32.12
C LEU A 887 -50.26 29.93 31.48
N ALA A 888 -49.98 28.94 30.63
CA ALA A 888 -50.99 28.05 30.05
C ALA A 888 -51.79 27.20 31.08
N GLU A 889 -51.32 27.06 32.33
CA GLU A 889 -52.09 26.39 33.39
C GLU A 889 -53.13 27.32 34.07
N VAL A 890 -53.07 28.63 33.82
CA VAL A 890 -53.94 29.66 34.45
C VAL A 890 -54.66 30.57 33.44
N ASP A 891 -54.15 30.71 32.22
CA ASP A 891 -54.70 31.50 31.11
C ASP A 891 -55.03 30.61 29.92
N GLN A 892 -56.26 30.66 29.42
CA GLN A 892 -56.69 29.89 28.25
C GLN A 892 -56.21 30.49 26.91
N ASN A 893 -55.74 31.74 26.90
CA ASN A 893 -55.20 32.40 25.70
C ASN A 893 -53.70 32.13 25.51
N CYS A 894 -53.04 31.53 26.50
CA CYS A 894 -51.73 30.92 26.35
C CYS A 894 -51.91 29.39 26.18
N SER A 895 -51.39 28.85 25.08
CA SER A 895 -51.52 27.42 24.78
C SER A 895 -50.22 26.88 24.22
N GLN A 896 -49.76 25.70 24.66
CA GLN A 896 -48.76 24.96 23.89
C GLN A 896 -49.32 24.74 22.48
N VAL A 897 -48.53 25.05 21.46
CA VAL A 897 -48.97 24.84 20.08
C VAL A 897 -49.02 23.34 19.83
N ALA A 898 -50.21 22.83 19.53
CA ALA A 898 -50.36 21.48 19.02
C ALA A 898 -49.68 21.45 17.65
N HIS A 899 -48.54 20.76 17.58
CA HIS A 899 -47.63 20.85 16.45
C HIS A 899 -48.32 20.46 15.14
N LYS A 900 -48.15 21.31 14.12
CA LYS A 900 -48.61 21.09 12.76
C LYS A 900 -47.50 21.53 11.80
N ASN A 901 -46.47 20.70 11.69
CA ASN A 901 -45.47 20.78 10.62
C ASN A 901 -44.82 22.19 10.47
N GLN A 902 -44.34 22.79 11.57
CA GLN A 902 -43.60 24.06 11.53
C GLN A 902 -42.38 24.01 12.46
N GLU A 903 -41.17 24.14 11.90
CA GLU A 903 -39.93 24.42 12.64
C GLU A 903 -40.05 25.69 13.52
N VAL A 904 -39.22 25.74 14.56
CA VAL A 904 -39.21 26.83 15.54
C VAL A 904 -37.78 27.27 15.84
N THR A 905 -37.37 28.40 15.26
CA THR A 905 -36.14 29.08 15.68
C THR A 905 -36.35 29.82 17.00
N TYR A 906 -35.60 29.44 18.03
CA TYR A 906 -35.48 30.20 19.27
C TYR A 906 -34.26 31.10 19.22
N VAL A 907 -34.49 32.41 19.37
CA VAL A 907 -33.44 33.42 19.52
C VAL A 907 -33.20 33.68 21.01
N HIS A 908 -31.93 33.75 21.40
CA HIS A 908 -31.47 34.04 22.75
C HIS A 908 -30.65 35.33 22.76
N LEU A 909 -30.96 36.25 23.68
CA LEU A 909 -30.35 37.58 23.74
C LEU A 909 -29.87 37.86 25.17
N MET A 910 -28.60 38.23 25.35
CA MET A 910 -28.04 38.61 26.66
C MET A 910 -27.71 40.10 26.74
N THR A 911 -27.74 40.63 27.97
CA THR A 911 -27.41 42.01 28.36
C THR A 911 -26.42 41.95 29.53
N GLU A 912 -25.76 43.04 29.95
CA GLU A 912 -24.75 43.00 31.04
C GLU A 912 -25.26 42.38 32.37
N GLN A 913 -26.57 42.43 32.59
CA GLN A 913 -27.27 41.71 33.65
C GLN A 913 -28.58 41.14 33.09
N HIS A 914 -29.24 40.25 33.83
CA HIS A 914 -30.58 39.80 33.47
C HIS A 914 -31.60 40.95 33.56
N GLU A 915 -32.31 41.22 32.48
CA GLU A 915 -33.22 42.37 32.37
C GLU A 915 -34.68 41.93 32.13
N VAL A 916 -35.60 42.87 32.33
CA VAL A 916 -36.98 42.78 31.84
C VAL A 916 -37.09 43.69 30.62
N VAL A 917 -37.42 43.14 29.46
CA VAL A 917 -37.53 43.83 28.16
C VAL A 917 -38.96 43.77 27.62
N PHE A 918 -39.26 44.52 26.55
CA PHE A 918 -40.59 44.53 25.92
C PHE A 918 -40.57 43.86 24.54
N ALA A 919 -41.49 42.92 24.33
CA ALA A 919 -41.70 42.20 23.07
C ALA A 919 -43.19 42.20 22.74
N GLU A 920 -43.59 42.60 21.53
CA GLU A 920 -45.01 42.82 21.14
C GLU A 920 -45.85 43.55 22.23
N GLY A 921 -45.27 44.58 22.87
CA GLY A 921 -45.92 45.36 23.93
C GLY A 921 -46.02 44.72 25.31
N ILE A 922 -45.62 43.45 25.51
CA ILE A 922 -45.59 42.79 26.84
C ILE A 922 -44.18 42.71 27.43
N ALA A 923 -44.12 42.82 28.76
CA ALA A 923 -42.89 42.68 29.52
C ALA A 923 -42.48 41.20 29.65
N THR A 924 -41.28 40.88 29.16
CA THR A 924 -40.64 39.56 29.16
C THR A 924 -39.18 39.67 29.59
N GLU A 925 -38.38 38.61 29.50
CA GLU A 925 -36.98 38.59 29.95
C GLU A 925 -35.94 38.51 28.82
N THR A 926 -34.71 38.93 29.14
CA THR A 926 -33.51 38.51 28.41
C THR A 926 -33.08 37.09 28.83
N PHE A 927 -32.19 36.47 28.04
CA PHE A 927 -31.70 35.11 28.33
C PHE A 927 -30.95 35.06 29.67
N TRP A 928 -31.21 34.01 30.44
CA TRP A 928 -30.47 33.69 31.66
C TRP A 928 -29.72 32.36 31.47
N PRO A 929 -28.37 32.35 31.49
CA PRO A 929 -27.55 31.16 31.29
C PRO A 929 -27.56 30.24 32.53
N GLY A 930 -28.74 29.72 32.85
CA GLY A 930 -28.93 28.66 33.84
C GLY A 930 -28.49 27.30 33.30
N PRO A 931 -28.25 26.31 34.18
CA PRO A 931 -27.80 24.97 33.76
C PRO A 931 -28.76 24.22 32.84
N ASP A 932 -30.05 24.54 32.90
CA ASP A 932 -31.08 23.95 32.06
C ASP A 932 -31.29 24.76 30.75
N ALA A 933 -30.70 25.95 30.64
CA ALA A 933 -30.79 26.84 29.49
C ALA A 933 -29.55 26.72 28.58
N ILE A 934 -28.34 26.66 29.17
CA ILE A 934 -27.10 26.44 28.43
C ILE A 934 -27.11 25.07 27.73
N ARG A 935 -27.57 24.00 28.40
CA ARG A 935 -27.76 22.67 27.78
C ARG A 935 -28.88 22.63 26.72
N GLY A 936 -29.56 23.75 26.48
CA GLY A 936 -30.53 23.93 25.40
C GLY A 936 -29.94 24.61 24.15
N LEU A 937 -28.70 25.08 24.19
CA LEU A 937 -28.00 25.71 23.05
C LEU A 937 -27.47 24.66 22.07
N THR A 938 -26.96 25.10 20.91
CA THR A 938 -26.19 24.28 19.97
C THR A 938 -24.74 24.11 20.46
N ALA A 939 -23.96 23.21 19.85
CA ALA A 939 -22.54 23.07 20.19
C ALA A 939 -21.75 24.36 19.87
N ALA A 940 -22.04 24.99 18.73
CA ALA A 940 -21.44 26.26 18.32
C ALA A 940 -21.78 27.41 19.29
N ASP A 941 -23.07 27.67 19.56
CA ASP A 941 -23.53 28.70 20.52
C ASP A 941 -22.93 28.46 21.93
N THR A 942 -22.77 27.20 22.34
CA THR A 942 -22.19 26.84 23.64
C THR A 942 -20.70 27.16 23.70
N ARG A 943 -19.97 26.91 22.61
CA ARG A 943 -18.54 27.22 22.47
C ARG A 943 -18.31 28.73 22.54
N GLU A 944 -18.99 29.50 21.68
CA GLU A 944 -18.89 30.97 21.62
C GLU A 944 -19.26 31.61 22.98
N LEU A 945 -20.36 31.17 23.62
CA LEU A 945 -20.77 31.69 24.92
C LEU A 945 -19.72 31.47 26.01
N PHE A 946 -18.94 30.38 25.96
CA PHE A 946 -17.88 30.09 26.93
C PHE A 946 -16.56 30.77 26.61
N GLU A 947 -16.29 31.09 25.35
CA GLU A 947 -15.16 31.95 24.97
C GLU A 947 -15.39 33.40 25.44
N LEU A 948 -16.60 33.92 25.24
CA LEU A 948 -16.97 35.28 25.66
C LEU A 948 -17.18 35.41 27.18
N PHE A 949 -17.65 34.36 27.85
CA PHE A 949 -17.92 34.36 29.30
C PHE A 949 -17.42 33.08 30.01
N PRO A 950 -16.09 32.88 30.16
CA PRO A 950 -15.51 31.63 30.68
C PRO A 950 -16.02 31.20 32.06
N GLU A 951 -16.45 32.14 32.91
CA GLU A 951 -17.06 31.86 34.21
C GLU A 951 -18.40 31.09 34.15
N LEU A 952 -19.03 31.02 32.97
CA LEU A 952 -20.25 30.24 32.73
C LEU A 952 -19.97 28.78 32.35
N ALA A 953 -18.79 28.42 31.81
CA ALA A 953 -18.48 27.05 31.42
C ALA A 953 -18.73 26.00 32.55
N PRO A 954 -18.37 26.26 33.83
CA PRO A 954 -18.66 25.34 34.94
C PRO A 954 -20.16 25.14 35.25
N VAL A 955 -21.07 25.91 34.64
CA VAL A 955 -22.51 25.75 34.81
C VAL A 955 -23.04 24.58 33.98
N TYR A 956 -22.41 24.22 32.85
CA TYR A 956 -22.84 23.14 31.94
C TYR A 956 -22.96 21.79 32.65
N GLY A 957 -21.90 21.38 33.38
CA GLY A 957 -21.85 20.13 34.13
C GLY A 957 -22.58 20.14 35.48
N LEU A 958 -23.31 21.20 35.83
CA LEU A 958 -24.01 21.32 37.11
C LEU A 958 -25.53 21.30 36.94
N ALA A 959 -26.24 20.69 37.90
CA ALA A 959 -27.70 20.64 37.88
C ALA A 959 -28.37 21.42 39.03
N GLY A 960 -29.65 21.75 38.84
CA GLY A 960 -30.54 22.11 39.93
C GLY A 960 -30.11 23.34 40.74
N ALA A 961 -30.04 23.19 42.07
CA ALA A 961 -29.78 24.32 42.97
C ALA A 961 -28.32 24.80 42.95
N GLN A 962 -27.37 23.91 42.65
CA GLN A 962 -25.94 24.23 42.59
C GLN A 962 -25.60 25.00 41.31
N GLY A 963 -26.03 24.51 40.14
CA GLY A 963 -25.85 25.25 38.87
C GLY A 963 -26.47 26.65 38.93
N ARG A 964 -27.71 26.78 39.43
CA ARG A 964 -28.37 28.10 39.66
C ARG A 964 -27.73 28.96 40.74
N ALA A 965 -26.84 28.43 41.58
CA ALA A 965 -26.02 29.22 42.48
C ALA A 965 -24.76 29.73 41.78
N LYS A 966 -24.16 28.91 40.90
CA LYS A 966 -23.03 29.31 40.06
C LYS A 966 -23.41 30.37 39.01
N THR A 967 -24.51 30.21 38.26
CA THR A 967 -25.00 31.27 37.34
C THR A 967 -25.20 32.62 38.07
N ARG A 968 -25.68 32.60 39.32
CA ARG A 968 -25.86 33.85 40.11
C ARG A 968 -24.54 34.53 40.48
N LEU A 969 -23.46 33.77 40.60
CA LEU A 969 -22.13 34.31 40.89
C LEU A 969 -21.42 34.80 39.62
N ALA A 970 -21.69 34.17 38.48
CA ALA A 970 -21.13 34.53 37.17
C ALA A 970 -21.87 35.71 36.52
N TYR A 971 -23.16 35.55 36.22
CA TYR A 971 -23.98 36.50 35.45
C TYR A 971 -25.02 37.26 36.29
N GLY A 972 -25.11 36.97 37.58
CA GLY A 972 -26.02 37.66 38.50
C GLY A 972 -27.39 37.01 38.68
N ALA A 973 -28.20 37.63 39.54
CA ALA A 973 -29.52 37.12 39.90
C ALA A 973 -30.57 37.45 38.83
N LEU A 974 -31.65 36.66 38.81
CA LEU A 974 -32.84 36.98 38.02
C LEU A 974 -33.43 38.32 38.45
N ALA A 975 -33.77 39.18 37.48
CA ALA A 975 -34.39 40.48 37.71
C ALA A 975 -35.60 40.42 38.66
N ARG A 976 -36.43 39.37 38.52
CA ARG A 976 -37.59 39.08 39.37
C ARG A 976 -37.60 37.65 39.87
N ARG A 977 -38.38 37.41 40.93
CA ARG A 977 -38.60 36.07 41.47
C ARG A 977 -39.40 35.23 40.48
N SER A 978 -38.89 34.06 40.10
CA SER A 978 -39.66 33.07 39.34
C SER A 978 -40.65 32.30 40.22
N LEU A 979 -41.90 32.22 39.77
CA LEU A 979 -42.96 31.40 40.35
C LEU A 979 -42.79 29.93 39.95
N LYS A 980 -43.07 29.02 40.89
CA LYS A 980 -43.01 27.57 40.66
C LYS A 980 -44.42 27.00 40.56
N ARG A 981 -44.56 25.80 39.97
CA ARG A 981 -45.86 25.11 39.81
C ARG A 981 -46.73 25.05 41.08
N ARG A 982 -46.10 24.90 42.26
CA ARG A 982 -46.79 24.92 43.58
C ARG A 982 -47.44 26.27 43.91
N ASP A 983 -46.85 27.36 43.44
CA ASP A 983 -47.29 28.73 43.72
C ASP A 983 -48.53 29.09 42.86
N LEU A 984 -48.73 28.41 41.72
CA LEU A 984 -49.91 28.57 40.83
C LEU A 984 -51.25 28.24 41.50
N SER A 985 -51.22 27.40 42.55
CA SER A 985 -52.43 27.04 43.31
C SER A 985 -53.09 28.23 44.01
N GLN A 986 -52.41 29.37 44.11
CA GLN A 986 -52.91 30.60 44.73
C GLN A 986 -53.27 31.70 43.70
N LEU A 987 -53.17 31.42 42.40
CA LEU A 987 -53.50 32.37 41.33
C LEU A 987 -54.96 32.17 40.83
N PRO A 988 -55.69 33.26 40.53
CA PRO A 988 -56.96 33.19 39.81
C PRO A 988 -56.79 32.58 38.41
N ARG A 989 -57.84 31.93 37.89
CA ARG A 989 -57.90 31.39 36.52
C ARG A 989 -58.95 32.12 35.70
N THR A 990 -58.71 32.33 34.41
CA THR A 990 -59.69 32.94 33.50
C THR A 990 -60.91 32.04 33.28
N PRO A 991 -62.15 32.53 33.42
CA PRO A 991 -63.37 31.78 33.10
C PRO A 991 -63.59 31.68 31.58
N ALA A 992 -64.16 30.57 31.13
CA ALA A 992 -64.41 30.32 29.70
C ALA A 992 -65.44 31.30 29.10
N LEU A 993 -65.03 32.04 28.06
CA LEU A 993 -65.88 32.97 27.32
C LEU A 993 -66.66 32.26 26.21
N VAL A 994 -67.97 32.52 26.16
CA VAL A 994 -68.88 32.02 25.11
C VAL A 994 -69.22 33.16 24.15
N SER A 995 -68.43 33.34 23.10
CA SER A 995 -68.86 33.99 21.84
C SER A 995 -67.80 33.81 20.76
N ALA A 996 -68.23 33.63 19.50
CA ALA A 996 -67.33 33.47 18.37
C ALA A 996 -66.65 34.80 17.98
N MET A 997 -65.32 34.82 18.02
CA MET A 997 -64.47 35.57 17.11
C MET A 997 -63.52 34.57 16.43
N PRO A 998 -63.12 34.78 15.16
CA PRO A 998 -62.14 33.92 14.52
C PRO A 998 -60.83 33.99 15.30
N ALA A 999 -60.23 32.84 15.60
CA ALA A 999 -58.94 32.80 16.27
C ALA A 999 -57.89 33.50 15.39
N LEU A 1000 -57.24 34.55 15.91
CA LEU A 1000 -56.00 35.01 15.31
C LEU A 1000 -55.00 33.85 15.42
N ALA A 1001 -54.53 33.39 14.27
CA ALA A 1001 -53.54 32.34 14.20
C ALA A 1001 -52.19 32.90 14.67
N CYS A 1002 -51.45 32.11 15.47
CA CYS A 1002 -50.00 32.28 15.53
C CYS A 1002 -49.47 31.66 14.23
N THR A 1003 -49.30 32.48 13.20
CA THR A 1003 -48.76 32.09 11.89
C THR A 1003 -47.80 33.16 11.44
N THR A 1004 -46.64 32.74 10.94
CA THR A 1004 -45.50 33.55 10.47
C THR A 1004 -45.74 34.26 9.14
N THR A 1005 -47.00 34.58 8.81
CA THR A 1005 -47.37 35.31 7.58
C THR A 1005 -48.64 36.15 7.78
N GLN A 1006 -48.49 37.47 7.72
CA GLN A 1006 -49.56 38.39 7.30
C GLN A 1006 -49.01 39.45 6.34
N SER A 1007 -49.10 39.17 5.05
CA SER A 1007 -48.87 40.17 4.00
C SER A 1007 -50.00 41.21 3.97
N PRO A 1008 -49.70 42.52 3.98
CA PRO A 1008 -50.74 43.55 3.94
C PRO A 1008 -51.30 43.73 2.52
N ARG A 1009 -52.57 43.33 2.30
CA ARG A 1009 -53.31 43.74 1.09
C ARG A 1009 -53.70 45.22 1.15
N GLN A 1010 -53.56 45.87 0.00
CA GLN A 1010 -53.84 47.29 -0.26
C GLN A 1010 -55.27 47.73 0.08
N SER A 1011 -55.41 48.94 0.64
CA SER A 1011 -56.45 49.89 0.20
C SER A 1011 -56.18 51.35 0.65
N ALA A 1012 -56.15 52.26 -0.33
CA ALA A 1012 -56.21 53.74 -0.24
C ALA A 1012 -55.02 54.48 0.42
#